data_AF-A0A1C4VA32-F1
#
_entry.id   AF-A0A1C4VA32-F1
#
_cell.length_a   1.000
_cell.length_b   1.000
_cell.length_c   1.000
_cell.angle_alpha   90.00
_cell.angle_beta   90.00
_cell.angle_gamma   90.00
#
_symmetry.space_group_name_H-M   'P 1'
#
loop_
_entity.id
_entity.type
_entity.pdbx_description
1 polymer ?
#
loop_
_entity_poly.entity_id
_entity_poly.type
_entity_poly.pdbx_seq_one_letter_code
_entity_poly.pdbx_strand_id
1 'polypeptide(L)'
;MPPFSAVPPGGLPPFVADLHIHSKYSRACSRDLTLPNLAWWARRKGIGLLGTGDFTHPAWYDHLRETLRPAEPGLYRLDPEAERDVARRLPPRLAQTAEADPVRFMLSVEISTIYKRDDRTRKVHHLIYLPDLDAVARFNTALGRIGNLGSDGRPILGLDSRDLLEITLEASPDGYLVPAHIWTPWFSALGSKSGFDAIADCYADLAEHIFAVETGLSSDPAMNWRVGSLDGYQLVSNSDAHSPPALGREATVLTVERDYFAVREALRTGDGLAGTIEFFPEEGKYHADGHRLCGVNWSPERTRAAGGRCPECGKPLTVGVLSRIEELADRPDGHRPAHARDVTHLVPLAEILGEINKVGARSKKVEGRFNELLATLGPELEILTTTPLTEIAQAGGELLAEGIGRLRRGDVRRVPGYDGEYGVITLFDPAELGAQETLFDVPVPAQRRPAESAPRVPAKRPAATKAEPKRKPVPAPAPPIASPPSPHEPFEPMLSGMEEVGTGLLDRLDAMQRVAASAPGGPLLIVAGPGTGKTRTLTHRIAYLCAELNVFPEHCLAITFTRRAAEELRHRLDGLLGPVAEDVTVGTFHALGLTILRENAGAAGLPADFRIADDAERAAARTEAGDDNAAYASLLRKQDLVDLDELVTLPVELLRADRKLVERYRDRWRWIFVDEYQDVDEVQYELLRLLSPADGNLCAIGDPDQAIYSFRGADVGYFLRFSEDFTDARLVRLNRNYRSSAPILAAAVQAIAPSSLVRGRRLDPARLDPEAPLVGRYPAASVAEEADFVVRTVDDLVGGLSHRSLDSGRIDGRSTSLSFSDIAVLYRTDAQAAPIVDALTRANIPVQKRSHDRLRDRPGVAAIARELRHADGLAGSLAARVRLAGQVVAERFAVPTLDGAGSTVRPEDVRSAVDLLTPLARRCGDDLEAFLSQLATGAEVDALDPRAEAVTLLTLHAAKGLEFPVVFLVGVEDGLLPLRWPGSTPDEDAVAEERRLFFVGLTRAQDRLYVSHAARRTRHATERDCDPSPFLGTIDPGLFERFGEAEPRRPKDRQLRLI
;
A
#
# COMPACT_ATOMS: atom_id res chain seq x y z
N MET A 1 13.76 5.92 -47.97
CA MET A 1 13.94 4.48 -48.27
C MET A 1 12.92 3.71 -47.47
N PRO A 2 12.41 2.55 -47.89
CA PRO A 2 11.53 1.74 -47.04
C PRO A 2 12.33 1.33 -45.78
N PRO A 3 11.83 1.56 -44.56
CA PRO A 3 12.59 1.36 -43.32
C PRO A 3 12.92 -0.10 -42.96
N PHE A 4 12.68 -1.07 -43.85
CA PHE A 4 12.82 -2.51 -43.55
C PHE A 4 13.57 -3.33 -44.61
N SER A 5 14.16 -2.72 -45.65
CA SER A 5 14.77 -3.48 -46.77
C SER A 5 16.27 -3.32 -46.95
N ALA A 6 16.92 -2.37 -46.28
CA ALA A 6 18.36 -2.20 -46.38
C ALA A 6 19.07 -3.04 -45.31
N VAL A 7 19.42 -4.29 -45.66
CA VAL A 7 20.48 -5.00 -44.93
C VAL A 7 21.75 -4.16 -45.13
N PRO A 8 22.39 -3.64 -44.06
CA PRO A 8 23.68 -2.97 -44.20
C PRO A 8 24.64 -3.93 -44.92
N PRO A 9 25.53 -3.49 -45.83
CA PRO A 9 26.45 -4.40 -46.51
C PRO A 9 27.27 -5.21 -45.48
N GLY A 10 26.97 -6.51 -45.34
CA GLY A 10 27.58 -7.40 -44.34
C GLY A 10 26.87 -7.51 -42.98
N GLY A 11 25.69 -6.91 -42.79
CA GLY A 11 24.90 -6.95 -41.55
C GLY A 11 23.83 -8.05 -41.50
N LEU A 12 23.25 -8.27 -40.31
CA LEU A 12 22.14 -9.21 -40.09
C LEU A 12 20.79 -8.64 -40.60
N PRO A 13 19.85 -9.50 -41.03
CA PRO A 13 18.52 -9.04 -41.43
C PRO A 13 17.73 -8.47 -40.23
N PRO A 14 16.99 -7.37 -40.40
CA PRO A 14 16.19 -6.81 -39.30
C PRO A 14 15.04 -7.74 -38.91
N PHE A 15 14.68 -7.75 -37.63
CA PHE A 15 13.46 -8.38 -37.12
C PHE A 15 12.69 -7.45 -36.19
N VAL A 16 11.37 -7.66 -36.13
CA VAL A 16 10.47 -6.90 -35.27
C VAL A 16 10.29 -7.63 -33.93
N ALA A 17 10.44 -6.88 -32.84
CA ALA A 17 10.25 -7.32 -31.47
C ALA A 17 9.11 -6.55 -30.81
N ASP A 18 8.18 -7.26 -30.18
CA ASP A 18 7.08 -6.69 -29.40
C ASP A 18 7.11 -7.32 -28.00
N LEU A 19 7.76 -6.61 -27.08
CA LEU A 19 8.22 -7.13 -25.81
C LEU A 19 7.33 -6.75 -24.62
N HIS A 20 6.28 -5.96 -24.85
CA HIS A 20 5.28 -5.58 -23.85
C HIS A 20 3.92 -6.19 -24.23
N ILE A 21 3.63 -7.35 -23.63
CA ILE A 21 2.36 -8.05 -23.83
C ILE A 21 1.85 -8.57 -22.49
N HIS A 22 0.56 -8.86 -22.43
CA HIS A 22 -0.09 -9.45 -21.25
C HIS A 22 -0.54 -10.88 -21.51
N SER A 23 -0.78 -11.62 -20.43
CA SER A 23 -1.37 -12.95 -20.44
C SER A 23 -2.89 -12.88 -20.22
N LYS A 24 -3.55 -14.03 -20.38
CA LYS A 24 -4.97 -14.20 -20.00
C LYS A 24 -5.26 -14.04 -18.50
N TYR A 25 -4.23 -13.99 -17.64
CA TYR A 25 -4.37 -13.81 -16.20
C TYR A 25 -4.35 -12.33 -15.78
N SER A 26 -4.00 -11.43 -16.69
CA SER A 26 -4.12 -9.99 -16.48
C SER A 26 -5.56 -9.51 -16.56
N ARG A 27 -5.93 -8.55 -15.71
CA ARG A 27 -7.24 -7.89 -15.79
C ARG A 27 -7.44 -7.16 -17.13
N ALA A 28 -8.70 -7.08 -17.54
CA ALA A 28 -9.14 -6.41 -18.77
C ALA A 28 -8.44 -6.92 -20.06
N CYS A 29 -7.85 -8.12 -20.02
CA CYS A 29 -7.19 -8.75 -21.14
C CYS A 29 -8.04 -9.88 -21.74
N SER A 30 -7.83 -10.17 -23.02
CA SER A 30 -8.52 -11.26 -23.70
C SER A 30 -8.10 -12.63 -23.15
N ARG A 31 -9.08 -13.53 -22.99
CA ARG A 31 -8.80 -14.95 -22.68
C ARG A 31 -8.02 -15.67 -23.78
N ASP A 32 -7.99 -15.09 -24.98
CA ASP A 32 -7.28 -15.63 -26.14
C ASP A 32 -5.77 -15.34 -26.12
N LEU A 33 -5.26 -14.61 -25.13
CA LEU A 33 -3.82 -14.42 -24.90
C LEU A 33 -3.18 -15.71 -24.35
N THR A 34 -3.09 -16.70 -25.24
CA THR A 34 -2.38 -17.96 -25.02
C THR A 34 -1.15 -17.99 -25.92
N LEU A 35 -0.08 -18.68 -25.49
CA LEU A 35 1.15 -18.75 -26.26
C LEU A 35 0.96 -19.20 -27.73
N PRO A 36 0.12 -20.21 -28.06
CA PRO A 36 -0.13 -20.60 -29.45
C PRO A 36 -0.92 -19.55 -30.26
N ASN A 37 -1.80 -18.78 -29.62
CA ASN A 37 -2.52 -17.71 -30.32
C ASN A 37 -1.65 -16.48 -30.53
N LEU A 38 -0.77 -16.16 -29.57
CA LEU A 38 0.24 -15.12 -29.70
C LEU A 38 1.18 -15.43 -30.85
N ALA A 39 1.71 -16.66 -30.93
CA ALA A 39 2.57 -17.08 -32.04
C ALA A 39 1.86 -17.00 -33.41
N TRP A 40 0.59 -17.42 -33.46
CA TRP A 40 -0.21 -17.35 -34.69
C TRP A 40 -0.44 -15.90 -35.15
N TRP A 41 -0.77 -14.99 -34.24
CA TRP A 41 -0.91 -13.57 -34.56
C TRP A 41 0.43 -12.92 -34.91
N ALA A 42 1.51 -13.21 -34.19
CA ALA A 42 2.84 -12.71 -34.51
C ALA A 42 3.25 -13.03 -35.94
N ARG A 43 3.01 -14.26 -36.43
CA ARG A 43 3.31 -14.61 -37.82
C ARG A 43 2.43 -13.87 -38.84
N ARG A 44 1.17 -13.60 -38.52
CA ARG A 44 0.27 -12.77 -39.38
C ARG A 44 0.70 -11.31 -39.42
N LYS A 45 1.26 -10.80 -38.31
CA LYS A 45 1.80 -9.44 -38.22
C LYS A 45 3.18 -9.32 -38.86
N GLY A 46 4.02 -10.35 -38.79
CA GLY A 46 5.43 -10.30 -39.20
C GLY A 46 6.39 -10.05 -38.04
N ILE A 47 6.01 -10.46 -36.82
CA ILE A 47 6.79 -10.27 -35.59
C ILE A 47 7.70 -11.49 -35.35
N GLY A 48 8.98 -11.22 -35.17
CA GLY A 48 10.04 -12.20 -34.98
C GLY A 48 10.18 -12.65 -33.52
N LEU A 49 10.06 -11.70 -32.59
CA LEU A 49 10.29 -11.88 -31.16
C LEU A 49 9.13 -11.27 -30.35
N LEU A 50 8.60 -12.04 -29.40
CA LEU A 50 7.55 -11.58 -28.48
C LEU A 50 8.03 -11.65 -27.03
N GLY A 51 7.53 -10.76 -26.19
CA GLY A 51 7.50 -11.00 -24.74
C GLY A 51 6.61 -12.21 -24.40
N THR A 52 6.73 -12.77 -23.20
CA THR A 52 5.76 -13.75 -22.69
C THR A 52 4.60 -13.10 -21.94
N GLY A 53 4.85 -11.93 -21.34
CA GLY A 53 3.96 -11.29 -20.36
C GLY A 53 3.85 -12.08 -19.05
N ASP A 54 3.55 -11.36 -17.97
CA ASP A 54 3.00 -11.86 -16.70
C ASP A 54 3.68 -13.08 -16.05
N PHE A 55 5.01 -13.28 -16.22
CA PHE A 55 5.69 -14.47 -15.66
C PHE A 55 5.65 -14.56 -14.13
N THR A 56 5.19 -13.52 -13.43
CA THR A 56 5.03 -13.52 -11.97
C THR A 56 3.80 -14.30 -11.51
N HIS A 57 2.77 -14.41 -12.36
CA HIS A 57 1.56 -15.12 -11.99
C HIS A 57 1.82 -16.64 -11.91
N PRO A 58 1.63 -17.30 -10.75
CA PRO A 58 2.05 -18.69 -10.55
C PRO A 58 1.52 -19.67 -11.61
N ALA A 59 0.22 -19.62 -11.90
CA ALA A 59 -0.38 -20.51 -12.91
C ALA A 59 0.09 -20.20 -14.35
N TRP A 60 0.52 -18.96 -14.62
CA TRP A 60 1.08 -18.64 -15.93
C TRP A 60 2.53 -19.10 -16.01
N TYR A 61 3.32 -18.86 -14.95
CA TYR A 61 4.68 -19.36 -14.83
C TYR A 61 4.77 -20.88 -15.02
N ASP A 62 3.89 -21.64 -14.37
CA ASP A 62 3.81 -23.09 -14.57
C ASP A 62 3.51 -23.45 -16.03
N HIS A 63 2.56 -22.73 -16.66
CA HIS A 63 2.25 -22.92 -18.08
C HIS A 63 3.43 -22.59 -19.00
N LEU A 64 4.22 -21.54 -18.70
CA LEU A 64 5.43 -21.19 -19.43
C LEU A 64 6.45 -22.34 -19.34
N ARG A 65 6.70 -22.88 -18.14
CA ARG A 65 7.62 -24.02 -17.91
C ARG A 65 7.21 -25.27 -18.68
N GLU A 66 5.92 -25.57 -18.73
CA GLU A 66 5.39 -26.74 -19.41
C GLU A 66 5.44 -26.62 -20.95
N THR A 67 5.17 -25.42 -21.46
CA THR A 67 4.91 -25.19 -22.90
C THR A 67 6.14 -24.72 -23.68
N LEU A 68 7.04 -23.98 -23.03
CA LEU A 68 8.21 -23.38 -23.70
C LEU A 68 9.42 -24.32 -23.67
N ARG A 69 10.25 -24.22 -24.71
CA ARG A 69 11.54 -24.91 -24.84
C ARG A 69 12.62 -23.87 -25.15
N PRO A 70 13.85 -23.99 -24.60
CA PRO A 70 14.96 -23.12 -24.98
C PRO A 70 15.23 -23.19 -26.49
N ALA A 71 15.58 -22.06 -27.10
CA ALA A 71 15.87 -21.97 -28.54
C ALA A 71 17.26 -21.37 -28.79
N GLU A 72 17.42 -20.08 -28.57
CA GLU A 72 18.70 -19.34 -28.55
C GLU A 72 19.00 -18.93 -27.10
N PRO A 73 20.23 -18.47 -26.76
CA PRO A 73 20.56 -18.02 -25.41
C PRO A 73 19.52 -17.02 -24.86
N GLY A 74 18.87 -17.42 -23.77
CA GLY A 74 17.81 -16.68 -23.08
C GLY A 74 16.49 -16.47 -23.85
N LEU A 75 16.31 -17.11 -25.01
CA LEU A 75 15.06 -17.10 -25.76
C LEU A 75 14.41 -18.49 -25.80
N TYR A 76 13.09 -18.47 -25.95
CA TYR A 76 12.26 -19.65 -25.91
C TYR A 76 11.44 -19.79 -27.19
N ARG A 77 11.00 -21.00 -27.49
CA ARG A 77 10.05 -21.34 -28.55
C ARG A 77 8.97 -22.25 -28.01
N LEU A 78 7.87 -22.39 -28.76
CA LEU A 78 6.85 -23.39 -28.43
C LEU A 78 7.40 -24.79 -28.67
N ASP A 79 6.79 -25.78 -28.02
CA ASP A 79 6.99 -27.18 -28.38
C ASP A 79 6.74 -27.40 -29.90
N PRO A 80 7.55 -28.23 -30.59
CA PRO A 80 7.42 -28.47 -32.03
C PRO A 80 6.04 -28.94 -32.50
N GLU A 81 5.25 -29.63 -31.66
CA GLU A 81 3.87 -29.99 -31.99
C GLU A 81 2.97 -28.75 -32.01
N ALA A 82 3.07 -27.90 -31.00
CA ALA A 82 2.34 -26.64 -30.96
C ALA A 82 2.73 -25.69 -32.12
N GLU A 83 3.99 -25.69 -32.54
CA GLU A 83 4.43 -24.92 -33.73
C GLU A 83 3.80 -25.44 -35.02
N ARG A 84 3.73 -26.77 -35.19
CA ARG A 84 3.02 -27.38 -36.33
C ARG A 84 1.54 -27.02 -36.31
N ASP A 85 0.92 -26.96 -35.14
CA ASP A 85 -0.49 -26.55 -35.00
C ASP A 85 -0.73 -25.08 -35.34
N VAL A 86 0.23 -24.21 -35.03
CA VAL A 86 0.23 -22.82 -35.47
C VAL A 86 0.35 -22.76 -37.00
N ALA A 87 1.32 -23.45 -37.59
CA ALA A 87 1.56 -23.46 -39.03
C ALA A 87 0.33 -23.98 -39.82
N ARG A 88 -0.33 -25.05 -39.34
CA ARG A 88 -1.55 -25.61 -39.96
C ARG A 88 -2.72 -24.62 -40.01
N ARG A 89 -2.78 -23.65 -39.11
CA ARG A 89 -3.82 -22.61 -39.06
C ARG A 89 -3.47 -21.38 -39.90
N LEU A 90 -2.26 -21.28 -40.43
CA LEU A 90 -1.82 -20.14 -41.24
C LEU A 90 -2.08 -20.39 -42.74
N PRO A 91 -2.28 -19.32 -43.54
CA PRO A 91 -2.26 -19.43 -45.00
C PRO A 91 -0.94 -20.05 -45.50
N PRO A 92 -0.92 -20.81 -46.62
CA PRO A 92 0.26 -21.56 -47.06
C PRO A 92 1.56 -20.75 -47.13
N ARG A 93 1.48 -19.49 -47.62
CA ARG A 93 2.63 -18.57 -47.70
C ARG A 93 3.21 -18.23 -46.31
N LEU A 94 2.35 -18.06 -45.31
CA LEU A 94 2.76 -17.78 -43.92
C LEU A 94 3.12 -19.05 -43.14
N ALA A 95 2.52 -20.20 -43.48
CA ALA A 95 2.84 -21.48 -42.88
C ALA A 95 4.29 -21.89 -43.18
N GLN A 96 4.74 -21.75 -44.43
CA GLN A 96 6.11 -22.07 -44.82
C GLN A 96 7.14 -21.24 -44.06
N THR A 97 6.90 -19.93 -43.90
CA THR A 97 7.79 -19.05 -43.16
C THR A 97 7.74 -19.32 -41.65
N ALA A 98 6.57 -19.65 -41.10
CA ALA A 98 6.42 -20.02 -39.69
C ALA A 98 7.12 -21.34 -39.33
N GLU A 99 7.18 -22.31 -40.26
CA GLU A 99 7.90 -23.57 -40.06
C GLU A 99 9.42 -23.38 -40.18
N ALA A 100 9.87 -22.57 -41.14
CA ALA A 100 11.30 -22.30 -41.35
C ALA A 100 11.89 -21.40 -40.25
N ASP A 101 11.10 -20.42 -39.79
CA ASP A 101 11.48 -19.48 -38.76
C ASP A 101 10.34 -19.30 -37.74
N PRO A 102 10.28 -20.09 -36.67
CA PRO A 102 9.23 -19.94 -35.65
C PRO A 102 9.38 -18.67 -34.81
N VAL A 103 8.31 -18.23 -34.15
CA VAL A 103 8.35 -17.10 -33.20
C VAL A 103 9.23 -17.45 -32.00
N ARG A 104 10.03 -16.48 -31.54
CA ARG A 104 10.73 -16.56 -30.27
C ARG A 104 10.01 -15.78 -29.18
N PHE A 105 10.16 -16.26 -27.95
CA PHE A 105 9.61 -15.70 -26.74
C PHE A 105 10.73 -15.29 -25.79
N MET A 106 10.66 -14.06 -25.27
CA MET A 106 11.50 -13.53 -24.22
C MET A 106 10.68 -13.44 -22.94
N LEU A 107 11.21 -13.95 -21.82
CA LEU A 107 10.52 -13.92 -20.55
C LEU A 107 10.36 -12.46 -20.10
N SER A 108 9.12 -11.98 -20.04
CA SER A 108 8.78 -10.62 -19.63
C SER A 108 7.59 -10.55 -18.67
N VAL A 109 7.54 -9.48 -17.89
CA VAL A 109 6.40 -9.11 -17.03
C VAL A 109 6.29 -7.60 -16.91
N GLU A 110 5.06 -7.09 -16.79
CA GLU A 110 4.79 -5.73 -16.31
C GLU A 110 4.46 -5.78 -14.81
N ILE A 111 5.10 -4.93 -14.02
CA ILE A 111 4.81 -4.75 -12.59
C ILE A 111 4.44 -3.30 -12.33
N SER A 112 3.34 -3.11 -11.60
CA SER A 112 2.89 -1.80 -11.13
C SER A 112 3.39 -1.58 -9.71
N THR A 113 4.12 -0.50 -9.48
CA THR A 113 4.56 -0.09 -8.14
C THR A 113 3.72 1.09 -7.66
N ILE A 114 3.26 1.06 -6.41
CA ILE A 114 2.56 2.19 -5.77
C ILE A 114 3.14 2.40 -4.38
N TYR A 115 3.87 3.49 -4.18
CA TYR A 115 4.62 3.75 -2.97
C TYR A 115 4.73 5.25 -2.68
N LYS A 116 5.15 5.61 -1.48
CA LYS A 116 5.34 7.00 -1.07
C LYS A 116 6.80 7.40 -1.22
N ARG A 117 7.05 8.52 -1.89
CA ARG A 117 8.38 9.14 -1.98
C ARG A 117 8.26 10.63 -2.21
N ASP A 118 9.08 11.41 -1.50
CA ASP A 118 9.05 12.88 -1.52
C ASP A 118 7.65 13.47 -1.23
N ASP A 119 6.98 12.92 -0.22
CA ASP A 119 5.61 13.29 0.20
C ASP A 119 4.53 13.14 -0.87
N ARG A 120 4.79 12.37 -1.93
CA ARG A 120 3.84 12.05 -3.00
C ARG A 120 3.69 10.55 -3.16
N THR A 121 2.48 10.12 -3.52
CA THR A 121 2.25 8.75 -3.96
C THR A 121 2.71 8.60 -5.41
N ARG A 122 3.77 7.81 -5.60
CA ARG A 122 4.35 7.45 -6.89
C ARG A 122 3.67 6.21 -7.42
N LYS A 123 3.44 6.18 -8.72
CA LYS A 123 2.81 5.04 -9.41
C LYS A 123 3.51 4.84 -10.74
N VAL A 124 4.24 3.74 -10.86
CA VAL A 124 5.11 3.50 -12.01
C VAL A 124 4.95 2.07 -12.47
N HIS A 125 4.85 1.88 -13.78
CA HIS A 125 4.86 0.54 -14.38
C HIS A 125 6.26 0.25 -14.91
N HIS A 126 6.66 -1.01 -14.80
CA HIS A 126 7.98 -1.49 -15.12
C HIS A 126 7.89 -2.76 -15.94
N LEU A 127 8.60 -2.82 -17.06
CA LEU A 127 8.85 -4.04 -17.80
C LEU A 127 10.12 -4.68 -17.31
N ILE A 128 10.06 -5.96 -16.97
CA ILE A 128 11.20 -6.70 -16.46
C ILE A 128 11.45 -7.89 -17.38
N TYR A 129 12.72 -8.08 -17.73
CA TYR A 129 13.18 -9.12 -18.64
C TYR A 129 14.24 -9.97 -17.96
N LEU A 130 14.03 -11.27 -17.92
CA LEU A 130 14.94 -12.22 -17.28
C LEU A 130 15.42 -13.27 -18.29
N PRO A 131 16.69 -13.70 -18.21
CA PRO A 131 17.29 -14.57 -19.23
C PRO A 131 16.73 -15.99 -19.18
N ASP A 132 16.30 -16.47 -18.01
CA ASP A 132 15.86 -17.85 -17.85
C ASP A 132 14.81 -18.04 -16.75
N LEU A 133 14.17 -19.22 -16.78
CA LEU A 133 13.12 -19.59 -15.83
C LEU A 133 13.65 -19.72 -14.38
N ASP A 134 14.94 -19.97 -14.16
CA ASP A 134 15.50 -20.04 -12.80
C ASP A 134 15.67 -18.64 -12.21
N ALA A 135 16.06 -17.65 -13.01
CA ALA A 135 16.05 -16.24 -12.66
C ALA A 135 14.62 -15.78 -12.35
N VAL A 136 13.63 -16.15 -13.18
CA VAL A 136 12.21 -15.89 -12.88
C VAL A 136 11.79 -16.53 -11.56
N ALA A 137 12.21 -17.75 -11.25
CA ALA A 137 11.89 -18.40 -9.98
C ALA A 137 12.46 -17.63 -8.77
N ARG A 138 13.72 -17.18 -8.86
CA ARG A 138 14.37 -16.36 -7.82
C ARG A 138 13.65 -15.03 -7.63
N PHE A 139 13.32 -14.38 -8.73
CA PHE A 139 12.60 -13.11 -8.77
C PHE A 139 11.20 -13.23 -8.15
N ASN A 140 10.40 -14.20 -8.59
CA ASN A 140 9.06 -14.46 -8.05
C ASN A 140 9.10 -14.81 -6.56
N THR A 141 10.13 -15.54 -6.12
CA THR A 141 10.34 -15.85 -4.69
C THR A 141 10.64 -14.60 -3.87
N ALA A 142 11.40 -13.65 -4.41
CA ALA A 142 11.70 -12.38 -3.73
C ALA A 142 10.46 -11.50 -3.66
N LEU A 143 9.76 -11.31 -4.78
CA LEU A 143 8.54 -10.49 -4.83
C LEU A 143 7.36 -11.06 -4.05
N GLY A 144 7.25 -12.38 -3.97
CA GLY A 144 6.20 -13.04 -3.18
C GLY A 144 6.28 -12.75 -1.68
N ARG A 145 7.41 -12.21 -1.19
CA ARG A 145 7.55 -11.72 0.20
C ARG A 145 6.97 -10.33 0.42
N ILE A 146 6.77 -9.57 -0.66
CA ILE A 146 6.34 -8.17 -0.63
C ILE A 146 4.84 -8.08 -0.88
N GLY A 147 4.33 -8.78 -1.90
CA GLY A 147 2.93 -8.70 -2.29
C GLY A 147 2.41 -9.95 -2.97
N ASN A 148 1.12 -9.95 -3.25
CA ASN A 148 0.45 -11.09 -3.89
C ASN A 148 0.70 -11.09 -5.40
N LEU A 149 1.30 -12.17 -5.91
CA LEU A 149 1.56 -12.38 -7.33
C LEU A 149 0.45 -13.18 -8.05
N GLY A 150 -0.47 -13.80 -7.32
CA GLY A 150 -1.45 -14.74 -7.86
C GLY A 150 -2.84 -14.18 -8.14
N SER A 151 -3.11 -12.91 -7.84
CA SER A 151 -4.42 -12.28 -8.06
C SER A 151 -4.57 -11.63 -9.45
N ASP A 152 -3.45 -11.33 -10.11
CA ASP A 152 -3.39 -10.66 -11.41
C ASP A 152 -2.07 -10.99 -12.12
N GLY A 153 -2.07 -11.00 -13.45
CA GLY A 153 -0.87 -11.11 -14.26
C GLY A 153 0.10 -9.96 -14.06
N ARG A 154 -0.43 -8.77 -13.77
CA ARG A 154 0.30 -7.55 -13.46
C ARG A 154 0.13 -7.18 -11.98
N PRO A 155 0.98 -7.70 -11.09
CA PRO A 155 0.85 -7.44 -9.67
C PRO A 155 1.05 -5.94 -9.38
N ILE A 156 0.23 -5.41 -8.47
CA ILE A 156 0.46 -4.11 -7.84
C ILE A 156 1.23 -4.37 -6.55
N LEU A 157 2.42 -3.81 -6.46
CA LEU A 157 3.30 -3.96 -5.31
C LEU A 157 3.50 -2.62 -4.63
N GLY A 158 3.38 -2.62 -3.30
CA GLY A 158 3.81 -1.50 -2.48
C GLY A 158 5.32 -1.52 -2.30
N LEU A 159 6.05 -1.21 -3.35
CA LEU A 159 7.51 -1.31 -3.40
C LEU A 159 8.07 -0.12 -4.16
N ASP A 160 9.16 0.47 -3.67
CA ASP A 160 9.87 1.52 -4.41
C ASP A 160 10.43 0.99 -5.73
N SER A 161 10.37 1.79 -6.79
CA SER A 161 10.91 1.43 -8.11
C SER A 161 12.40 1.09 -8.07
N ARG A 162 13.18 1.75 -7.20
CA ARG A 162 14.59 1.44 -6.95
C ARG A 162 14.77 0.05 -6.37
N ASP A 163 13.93 -0.33 -5.39
CA ASP A 163 14.02 -1.66 -4.75
C ASP A 163 13.55 -2.77 -5.70
N LEU A 164 12.58 -2.50 -6.58
CA LEU A 164 12.22 -3.43 -7.65
C LEU A 164 13.39 -3.70 -8.60
N LEU A 165 14.15 -2.66 -8.95
CA LEU A 165 15.36 -2.79 -9.77
C LEU A 165 16.44 -3.60 -9.05
N GLU A 166 16.68 -3.35 -7.77
CA GLU A 166 17.59 -4.14 -6.93
C GLU A 166 17.21 -5.64 -6.97
N ILE A 167 15.94 -5.97 -6.70
CA ILE A 167 15.45 -7.36 -6.73
C ILE A 167 15.63 -8.00 -8.12
N THR A 168 15.46 -7.21 -9.19
CA THR A 168 15.69 -7.67 -10.56
C THR A 168 17.15 -8.06 -10.78
N LEU A 169 18.08 -7.20 -10.37
CA LEU A 169 19.52 -7.41 -10.51
C LEU A 169 20.04 -8.53 -9.59
N GLU A 170 19.48 -8.69 -8.40
CA GLU A 170 19.77 -9.81 -7.50
C GLU A 170 19.26 -11.15 -8.05
N ALA A 171 18.11 -11.14 -8.73
CA ALA A 171 17.57 -12.35 -9.36
C ALA A 171 18.47 -12.81 -10.51
N SER A 172 19.02 -11.89 -11.29
CA SER A 172 20.05 -12.19 -12.30
C SER A 172 20.88 -10.94 -12.63
N PRO A 173 22.22 -11.03 -12.69
CA PRO A 173 23.07 -9.90 -13.12
C PRO A 173 22.80 -9.48 -14.58
N ASP A 174 22.24 -10.39 -15.38
CA ASP A 174 21.85 -10.11 -16.77
C ASP A 174 20.41 -9.62 -16.90
N GLY A 175 19.60 -9.74 -15.84
CA GLY A 175 18.24 -9.20 -15.79
C GLY A 175 18.24 -7.68 -15.95
N TYR A 176 17.20 -7.14 -16.59
CA TYR A 176 17.07 -5.70 -16.76
C TYR A 176 15.62 -5.23 -16.67
N LEU A 177 15.48 -3.95 -16.38
CA LEU A 177 14.20 -3.26 -16.19
C LEU A 177 14.10 -2.08 -17.16
N VAL A 178 12.94 -1.93 -17.79
CA VAL A 178 12.59 -0.78 -18.64
C VAL A 178 11.37 -0.09 -18.03
N PRO A 179 11.44 1.20 -17.67
CA PRO A 179 10.25 1.96 -17.26
C PRO A 179 9.22 1.94 -18.39
N ALA A 180 8.00 1.50 -18.09
CA ALA A 180 6.94 1.29 -19.07
C ALA A 180 6.16 2.58 -19.32
N HIS A 181 5.72 2.77 -20.58
CA HIS A 181 4.86 3.88 -21.04
C HIS A 181 5.01 5.19 -20.22
N ILE A 182 6.21 5.79 -20.28
CA ILE A 182 6.74 6.74 -19.29
C ILE A 182 5.97 8.05 -19.14
N TRP A 183 4.94 8.32 -19.95
CA TRP A 183 4.21 9.59 -19.94
C TRP A 183 2.77 9.56 -19.44
N THR A 184 2.17 8.38 -19.27
CA THR A 184 0.74 8.31 -18.91
C THR A 184 0.50 9.08 -17.60
N PRO A 185 -0.55 9.93 -17.47
CA PRO A 185 -0.59 10.91 -16.39
C PRO A 185 -0.47 10.33 -14.97
N TRP A 186 -1.00 9.13 -14.73
CA TRP A 186 -1.12 8.53 -13.41
C TRP A 186 -0.26 7.30 -13.14
N PHE A 187 0.23 6.58 -14.15
CA PHE A 187 0.95 5.31 -13.97
C PHE A 187 2.22 5.30 -14.80
N SER A 188 3.11 6.25 -14.54
CA SER A 188 4.33 6.36 -15.31
C SER A 188 5.43 7.15 -14.59
N ALA A 189 6.66 6.93 -15.03
CA ALA A 189 7.83 7.55 -14.42
C ALA A 189 7.86 9.08 -14.61
N LEU A 190 7.31 9.63 -15.71
CA LEU A 190 7.32 11.07 -16.02
C LEU A 190 5.90 11.67 -16.13
N GLY A 191 4.87 10.94 -15.73
CA GLY A 191 3.47 11.37 -15.79
C GLY A 191 3.17 12.63 -14.98
N SER A 192 2.22 13.44 -15.45
CA SER A 192 1.88 14.75 -14.88
C SER A 192 1.23 14.73 -13.48
N LYS A 193 0.82 13.57 -12.95
CA LYS A 193 0.14 13.44 -11.65
C LYS A 193 0.98 12.73 -10.58
N SER A 194 1.60 11.62 -10.94
CA SER A 194 2.35 10.74 -10.01
C SER A 194 3.84 10.62 -10.36
N GLY A 195 4.25 11.04 -11.55
CA GLY A 195 5.61 10.88 -12.07
C GLY A 195 6.63 11.87 -11.49
N PHE A 196 7.89 11.56 -11.75
CA PHE A 196 9.08 12.38 -11.49
C PHE A 196 9.32 13.36 -12.65
N ASP A 197 10.32 14.23 -12.47
CA ASP A 197 10.78 15.13 -13.53
C ASP A 197 11.98 14.55 -14.31
N ALA A 198 12.65 13.52 -13.76
CA ALA A 198 13.68 12.74 -14.44
C ALA A 198 13.59 11.24 -14.10
N ILE A 199 13.97 10.38 -15.05
CA ILE A 199 14.01 8.92 -14.85
C ILE A 199 14.99 8.54 -13.74
N ALA A 200 16.13 9.23 -13.65
CA ALA A 200 17.14 8.97 -12.63
C ALA A 200 16.58 9.12 -11.19
N ASP A 201 15.69 10.08 -10.95
CA ASP A 201 15.11 10.30 -9.62
C ASP A 201 14.26 9.10 -9.16
N CYS A 202 13.64 8.39 -10.11
CA CYS A 202 12.83 7.20 -9.85
C CYS A 202 13.68 6.04 -9.31
N TYR A 203 14.91 5.87 -9.82
CA TYR A 203 15.78 4.72 -9.51
C TYR A 203 16.99 5.06 -8.63
N ALA A 204 17.17 6.34 -8.29
CA ALA A 204 18.17 6.83 -7.34
C ALA A 204 19.60 6.35 -7.64
N ASP A 205 20.24 5.69 -6.67
CA ASP A 205 21.59 5.14 -6.76
C ASP A 205 21.73 4.05 -7.84
N LEU A 206 20.64 3.44 -8.30
CA LEU A 206 20.64 2.41 -9.33
C LEU A 206 20.27 2.95 -10.73
N ALA A 207 20.14 4.26 -10.89
CA ALA A 207 19.71 4.87 -12.15
C ALA A 207 20.59 4.50 -13.37
N GLU A 208 21.89 4.23 -13.17
CA GLU A 208 22.81 3.85 -14.24
C GLU A 208 22.50 2.47 -14.86
N HIS A 209 21.72 1.63 -14.17
CA HIS A 209 21.27 0.34 -14.70
C HIS A 209 20.06 0.46 -15.64
N ILE A 210 19.41 1.62 -15.68
CA ILE A 210 18.34 1.91 -16.64
C ILE A 210 18.96 2.49 -17.90
N PHE A 211 18.84 1.79 -19.01
CA PHE A 211 19.43 2.19 -20.30
C PHE A 211 18.41 2.33 -21.43
N ALA A 212 17.16 1.94 -21.21
CA ALA A 212 16.07 2.08 -22.17
C ALA A 212 14.77 2.49 -21.46
N VAL A 213 13.88 3.16 -22.18
CA VAL A 213 12.57 3.59 -21.70
C VAL A 213 11.51 3.34 -22.76
N GLU A 214 10.33 2.89 -22.34
CA GLU A 214 9.21 2.69 -23.25
C GLU A 214 8.33 3.95 -23.30
N THR A 215 8.12 4.50 -24.49
CA THR A 215 7.38 5.76 -24.69
C THR A 215 5.87 5.60 -24.46
N GLY A 216 5.31 4.48 -24.92
CA GLY A 216 3.89 4.16 -24.84
C GLY A 216 3.00 4.93 -25.84
N LEU A 217 1.76 4.48 -25.98
CA LEU A 217 0.83 4.78 -27.09
C LEU A 217 0.41 6.24 -27.30
N SER A 218 0.84 7.18 -26.45
CA SER A 218 0.44 8.59 -26.51
C SER A 218 1.61 9.55 -26.77
N SER A 219 2.81 9.00 -26.98
CA SER A 219 4.00 9.75 -27.38
C SER A 219 4.82 8.94 -28.36
N ASP A 220 5.64 9.62 -29.16
CA ASP A 220 6.58 8.97 -30.06
C ASP A 220 8.01 9.48 -29.82
N PRO A 221 9.03 8.87 -30.44
CA PRO A 221 10.41 9.33 -30.27
C PRO A 221 10.63 10.79 -30.67
N ALA A 222 9.91 11.30 -31.67
CA ALA A 222 10.05 12.68 -32.13
C ALA A 222 9.63 13.70 -31.05
N MET A 223 8.54 13.42 -30.32
CA MET A 223 8.14 14.19 -29.15
C MET A 223 9.20 14.11 -28.04
N ASN A 224 9.75 12.92 -27.79
CA ASN A 224 10.69 12.65 -26.71
C ASN A 224 12.09 13.25 -26.92
N TRP A 225 12.55 13.38 -28.17
CA TRP A 225 13.85 14.02 -28.48
C TRP A 225 13.96 15.48 -28.01
N ARG A 226 12.81 16.10 -27.69
CA ARG A 226 12.74 17.44 -27.16
C ARG A 226 13.13 17.54 -25.68
N VAL A 227 13.27 16.42 -24.99
CA VAL A 227 13.54 16.32 -23.55
C VAL A 227 14.97 15.80 -23.35
N GLY A 228 15.91 16.70 -23.10
CA GLY A 228 17.32 16.35 -23.03
C GLY A 228 17.72 15.41 -21.88
N SER A 229 16.91 15.33 -20.82
CA SER A 229 17.13 14.31 -19.77
C SER A 229 16.92 12.88 -20.26
N LEU A 230 16.32 12.68 -21.44
CA LEU A 230 16.12 11.36 -22.04
C LEU A 230 17.27 10.88 -22.94
N ASP A 231 18.26 11.73 -23.24
CA ASP A 231 19.36 11.39 -24.16
C ASP A 231 20.20 10.19 -23.71
N GLY A 232 20.22 9.91 -22.40
CA GLY A 232 20.94 8.76 -21.83
C GLY A 232 20.24 7.42 -22.03
N TYR A 233 19.02 7.38 -22.57
CA TYR A 233 18.21 6.17 -22.68
C TYR A 233 17.84 5.88 -24.14
N GLN A 234 17.82 4.60 -24.51
CA GLN A 234 17.23 4.18 -25.79
C GLN A 234 15.70 4.21 -25.70
N LEU A 235 15.08 4.88 -26.66
CA LEU A 235 13.62 4.91 -26.78
C LEU A 235 13.16 3.62 -27.48
N VAL A 236 12.33 2.85 -26.77
CA VAL A 236 11.73 1.61 -27.29
C VAL A 236 10.22 1.74 -27.31
N SER A 237 9.57 0.96 -28.17
CA SER A 237 8.12 0.99 -28.35
C SER A 237 7.60 -0.43 -28.46
N ASN A 238 6.50 -0.71 -27.79
CA ASN A 238 5.87 -2.03 -27.77
C ASN A 238 4.35 -1.87 -27.61
N SER A 239 3.62 -2.91 -27.99
CA SER A 239 2.19 -2.79 -28.22
C SER A 239 1.35 -2.63 -26.95
N ASP A 240 1.85 -2.95 -25.75
CA ASP A 240 1.02 -3.10 -24.54
C ASP A 240 -0.24 -3.95 -24.84
N ALA A 241 -0.03 -5.13 -25.46
CA ALA A 241 -1.11 -5.91 -26.04
C ALA A 241 -2.01 -6.55 -24.99
N HIS A 242 -3.22 -6.01 -24.87
CA HIS A 242 -4.32 -6.58 -24.07
C HIS A 242 -5.19 -7.59 -24.85
N SER A 243 -4.90 -7.79 -26.13
CA SER A 243 -5.55 -8.80 -26.97
C SER A 243 -4.65 -9.18 -28.15
N PRO A 244 -4.74 -10.42 -28.68
CA PRO A 244 -3.86 -10.85 -29.77
C PRO A 244 -3.88 -9.96 -31.04
N PRO A 245 -5.02 -9.38 -31.49
CA PRO A 245 -5.01 -8.48 -32.65
C PRO A 245 -4.22 -7.18 -32.45
N ALA A 246 -3.98 -6.77 -31.20
CA ALA A 246 -3.28 -5.52 -30.87
C ALA A 246 -1.75 -5.63 -31.01
N LEU A 247 -1.21 -6.85 -31.18
CA LEU A 247 0.21 -7.07 -31.40
C LEU A 247 0.75 -6.27 -32.59
N GLY A 248 1.95 -5.71 -32.44
CA GLY A 248 2.66 -4.98 -33.47
C GLY A 248 2.04 -3.63 -33.86
N ARG A 249 1.08 -3.09 -33.10
CA ARG A 249 0.64 -1.69 -33.25
C ARG A 249 1.75 -0.71 -32.85
N GLU A 250 2.60 -1.12 -31.93
CA GLU A 250 3.92 -0.56 -31.65
C GLU A 250 4.89 -1.72 -31.50
N ALA A 251 6.13 -1.51 -31.93
CA ALA A 251 7.19 -2.51 -31.83
C ALA A 251 8.58 -1.89 -32.01
N THR A 252 9.59 -2.62 -31.57
CA THR A 252 11.00 -2.24 -31.73
C THR A 252 11.65 -3.06 -32.84
N VAL A 253 12.48 -2.43 -33.67
CA VAL A 253 13.15 -3.06 -34.82
C VAL A 253 14.64 -3.22 -34.52
N LEU A 254 15.13 -4.45 -34.65
CA LEU A 254 16.48 -4.84 -34.25
C LEU A 254 17.24 -5.50 -35.40
N THR A 255 18.56 -5.30 -35.44
CA THR A 255 19.50 -5.82 -36.46
C THR A 255 20.67 -6.59 -35.82
N VAL A 256 20.37 -7.28 -34.72
CA VAL A 256 21.33 -8.11 -33.96
C VAL A 256 21.03 -9.60 -34.11
N GLU A 257 21.88 -10.45 -33.53
CA GLU A 257 21.55 -11.87 -33.39
C GLU A 257 20.28 -12.02 -32.54
N ARG A 258 19.41 -12.95 -32.93
CA ARG A 258 18.14 -13.17 -32.23
C ARG A 258 18.37 -14.04 -31.00
N ASP A 259 18.98 -13.44 -29.98
CA ASP A 259 19.14 -13.98 -28.64
C ASP A 259 18.93 -12.88 -27.58
N TYR A 260 18.76 -13.26 -26.32
CA TYR A 260 18.46 -12.34 -25.22
C TYR A 260 19.57 -11.30 -24.99
N PHE A 261 20.83 -11.74 -25.02
CA PHE A 261 21.97 -10.92 -24.63
C PHE A 261 22.30 -9.89 -25.71
N ALA A 262 22.19 -10.28 -26.98
CA ALA A 262 22.33 -9.38 -28.12
C ALA A 262 21.23 -8.32 -28.13
N VAL A 263 19.98 -8.69 -27.83
CA VAL A 263 18.87 -7.73 -27.69
C VAL A 263 19.13 -6.76 -26.53
N ARG A 264 19.48 -7.27 -25.34
CA ARG A 264 19.83 -6.44 -24.18
C ARG A 264 20.95 -5.45 -24.49
N GLU A 265 22.01 -5.91 -25.15
CA GLU A 265 23.15 -5.08 -25.49
C GLU A 265 22.81 -4.01 -26.53
N ALA A 266 21.94 -4.34 -27.51
CA ALA A 266 21.42 -3.37 -28.47
C ALA A 266 20.59 -2.28 -27.79
N LEU A 267 19.78 -2.65 -26.80
CA LEU A 267 19.03 -1.69 -26.00
C LEU A 267 19.92 -0.87 -25.07
N ARG A 268 21.05 -1.42 -24.61
CA ARG A 268 21.99 -0.71 -23.74
C ARG A 268 22.88 0.29 -24.48
N THR A 269 23.35 -0.08 -25.67
CA THR A 269 24.32 0.70 -26.45
C THR A 269 23.68 1.50 -27.57
N GLY A 270 22.49 1.09 -28.03
CA GLY A 270 21.87 1.55 -29.27
C GLY A 270 22.45 0.89 -30.53
N ASP A 271 23.53 0.12 -30.43
CA ASP A 271 24.13 -0.55 -31.58
C ASP A 271 23.28 -1.76 -31.98
N GLY A 272 22.75 -1.73 -33.20
CA GLY A 272 21.80 -2.73 -33.69
C GLY A 272 20.32 -2.39 -33.44
N LEU A 273 20.01 -1.30 -32.73
CA LEU A 273 18.67 -0.72 -32.68
C LEU A 273 18.39 0.06 -33.97
N ALA A 274 17.56 -0.50 -34.86
CA ALA A 274 17.29 0.10 -36.17
C ALA A 274 16.25 1.23 -36.09
N GLY A 275 15.25 1.08 -35.24
CA GLY A 275 14.15 2.03 -35.13
C GLY A 275 12.94 1.47 -34.40
N THR A 276 11.84 2.23 -34.42
CA THR A 276 10.57 1.85 -33.82
C THR A 276 9.42 1.92 -34.83
N ILE A 277 8.45 1.04 -34.64
CA ILE A 277 7.13 1.10 -35.26
C ILE A 277 6.23 1.75 -34.22
N GLU A 278 5.58 2.82 -34.61
CA GLU A 278 4.76 3.64 -33.74
C GLU A 278 3.30 3.60 -34.16
N PHE A 279 2.45 3.64 -33.15
CA PHE A 279 1.10 4.13 -33.29
C PHE A 279 1.17 5.66 -33.46
N PHE A 280 0.21 6.28 -34.16
CA PHE A 280 0.17 7.74 -34.15
C PHE A 280 -0.13 8.21 -32.72
N PRO A 281 0.72 9.06 -32.11
CA PRO A 281 0.56 9.40 -30.69
C PRO A 281 -0.77 10.12 -30.43
N GLU A 282 -1.32 10.82 -31.42
CA GLU A 282 -2.63 11.45 -31.35
C GLU A 282 -3.77 10.45 -31.16
N GLU A 283 -3.63 9.20 -31.61
CA GLU A 283 -4.65 8.18 -31.35
C GLU A 283 -4.64 7.72 -29.88
N GLY A 284 -3.54 7.96 -29.15
CA GLY A 284 -3.42 7.71 -27.73
C GLY A 284 -4.46 8.41 -26.86
N LYS A 285 -4.98 7.71 -25.85
CA LYS A 285 -6.09 8.14 -24.99
C LYS A 285 -5.88 9.47 -24.24
N TYR A 286 -4.63 9.81 -23.97
CA TYR A 286 -4.26 10.96 -23.15
C TYR A 286 -3.28 11.87 -23.87
N HIS A 287 -3.30 11.87 -25.21
CA HIS A 287 -2.37 12.67 -25.98
C HIS A 287 -2.55 14.18 -25.69
N ALA A 288 -3.75 14.70 -25.91
CA ALA A 288 -4.11 16.09 -25.68
C ALA A 288 -4.72 16.33 -24.30
N ASP A 289 -4.80 17.61 -23.91
CA ASP A 289 -5.50 18.01 -22.70
C ASP A 289 -7.01 17.96 -22.90
N GLY A 290 -7.75 17.60 -21.85
CA GLY A 290 -9.18 17.68 -21.98
C GLY A 290 -10.04 17.33 -20.79
N HIS A 291 -11.34 17.39 -21.04
CA HIS A 291 -12.40 17.00 -20.11
C HIS A 291 -13.54 16.35 -20.91
N ARG A 292 -13.54 15.03 -20.92
CA ARG A 292 -14.41 14.16 -21.73
C ARG A 292 -15.88 14.49 -21.56
N LEU A 293 -16.32 14.68 -20.31
CA LEU A 293 -17.73 14.95 -20.00
C LEU A 293 -18.24 16.26 -20.63
N CYS A 294 -17.36 17.19 -20.99
CA CYS A 294 -17.71 18.44 -21.68
C CYS A 294 -17.28 18.45 -23.15
N GLY A 295 -16.66 17.39 -23.67
CA GLY A 295 -16.12 17.35 -25.04
C GLY A 295 -14.99 18.35 -25.29
N VAL A 296 -14.26 18.74 -24.24
CA VAL A 296 -13.14 19.69 -24.35
C VAL A 296 -11.87 18.94 -24.67
N ASN A 297 -11.30 19.19 -25.85
CA ASN A 297 -10.05 18.61 -26.35
C ASN A 297 -9.17 19.74 -26.89
N TRP A 298 -8.12 20.10 -26.15
CA TRP A 298 -7.35 21.33 -26.34
C TRP A 298 -5.85 21.08 -26.49
N SER A 299 -5.20 22.01 -27.19
CA SER A 299 -3.73 22.08 -27.20
C SER A 299 -3.21 22.62 -25.87
N PRO A 300 -1.95 22.29 -25.51
CA PRO A 300 -1.32 22.76 -24.29
C PRO A 300 -1.36 24.28 -24.11
N GLU A 301 -1.15 25.07 -25.18
CA GLU A 301 -1.17 26.54 -25.12
C GLU A 301 -2.55 27.05 -24.72
N ARG A 302 -3.61 26.42 -25.26
CA ARG A 302 -4.98 26.80 -24.98
C ARG A 302 -5.36 26.48 -23.53
N THR A 303 -4.94 25.33 -23.02
CA THR A 303 -5.11 24.95 -21.61
C THR A 303 -4.40 25.92 -20.68
N ARG A 304 -3.15 26.29 -20.99
CA ARG A 304 -2.38 27.28 -20.22
C ARG A 304 -3.05 28.65 -20.21
N ALA A 305 -3.53 29.11 -21.37
CA ALA A 305 -4.25 30.38 -21.48
C ALA A 305 -5.57 30.41 -20.67
N ALA A 306 -6.20 29.25 -20.46
CA ALA A 306 -7.40 29.09 -19.65
C ALA A 306 -7.14 28.78 -18.16
N GLY A 307 -5.87 28.78 -17.71
CA GLY A 307 -5.50 28.46 -16.33
C GLY A 307 -5.77 27.01 -15.92
N GLY A 308 -5.72 26.07 -16.87
CA GLY A 308 -5.87 24.63 -16.60
C GLY A 308 -7.29 24.18 -16.23
N ARG A 309 -8.32 25.00 -16.53
CA ARG A 309 -9.72 24.72 -16.16
C ARG A 309 -10.61 24.61 -17.39
N CYS A 310 -11.58 23.70 -17.29
CA CYS A 310 -12.62 23.51 -18.30
C CYS A 310 -13.51 24.76 -18.37
N PRO A 311 -13.74 25.33 -19.57
CA PRO A 311 -14.55 26.54 -19.74
C PRO A 311 -16.05 26.30 -19.47
N GLU A 312 -16.50 25.05 -19.60
CA GLU A 312 -17.91 24.70 -19.46
C GLU A 312 -18.32 24.48 -18.00
N CYS A 313 -17.48 23.81 -17.20
CA CYS A 313 -17.83 23.41 -15.83
C CYS A 313 -16.89 23.96 -14.74
N GLY A 314 -15.77 24.62 -15.11
CA GLY A 314 -14.79 25.18 -14.17
C GLY A 314 -13.92 24.16 -13.43
N LYS A 315 -14.14 22.86 -13.63
CA LYS A 315 -13.29 21.78 -13.09
C LYS A 315 -11.91 21.79 -13.76
N PRO A 316 -10.85 21.31 -13.09
CA PRO A 316 -9.53 21.13 -13.72
C PRO A 316 -9.60 20.22 -14.96
N LEU A 317 -8.80 20.51 -15.98
CA LEU A 317 -8.61 19.65 -17.14
C LEU A 317 -7.64 18.50 -16.79
N THR A 318 -7.84 17.34 -17.40
CA THR A 318 -6.81 16.29 -17.45
C THR A 318 -5.69 16.77 -18.35
N VAL A 319 -4.48 16.90 -17.79
CA VAL A 319 -3.28 17.32 -18.51
C VAL A 319 -2.73 16.11 -19.25
N GLY A 320 -2.73 16.18 -20.57
CA GLY A 320 -2.28 15.13 -21.47
C GLY A 320 -0.76 15.01 -21.57
N VAL A 321 -0.32 13.99 -22.29
CA VAL A 321 1.08 13.66 -22.54
C VAL A 321 1.80 14.79 -23.27
N LEU A 322 1.16 15.39 -24.28
CA LEU A 322 1.77 16.48 -25.04
C LEU A 322 2.12 17.68 -24.13
N SER A 323 1.23 18.06 -23.22
CA SER A 323 1.48 19.13 -22.25
C SER A 323 2.60 18.80 -21.28
N ARG A 324 2.68 17.54 -20.82
CA ARG A 324 3.74 17.11 -19.90
C ARG A 324 5.11 17.06 -20.58
N ILE A 325 5.16 16.63 -21.85
CA ILE A 325 6.38 16.70 -22.65
C ILE A 325 6.79 18.16 -22.88
N GLU A 326 5.86 19.06 -23.22
CA GLU A 326 6.16 20.49 -23.35
C GLU A 326 6.72 21.12 -22.07
N GLU A 327 6.22 20.69 -20.90
CA GLU A 327 6.69 21.16 -19.59
C GLU A 327 8.16 20.77 -19.34
N LEU A 328 8.54 19.54 -19.70
CA LEU A 328 9.90 19.03 -19.48
C LEU A 328 10.86 19.28 -20.66
N ALA A 329 10.34 19.68 -21.83
CA ALA A 329 11.14 19.90 -23.02
C ALA A 329 12.09 21.09 -22.86
N ASP A 330 13.37 20.86 -23.13
CA ASP A 330 14.43 21.87 -23.15
C ASP A 330 14.84 22.26 -24.59
N ARG A 331 14.19 21.64 -25.60
CA ARG A 331 14.47 21.83 -27.03
C ARG A 331 13.21 22.18 -27.82
N PRO A 332 13.36 22.88 -28.95
CA PRO A 332 12.23 23.27 -29.80
C PRO A 332 11.55 22.06 -30.45
N ASP A 333 10.29 22.26 -30.83
CA ASP A 333 9.54 21.29 -31.62
C ASP A 333 10.23 20.99 -32.97
N GLY A 334 10.19 19.72 -33.38
CA GLY A 334 10.88 19.24 -34.59
C GLY A 334 12.40 19.03 -34.45
N HIS A 335 12.97 19.15 -33.24
CA HIS A 335 14.37 18.79 -33.01
C HIS A 335 14.61 17.30 -33.30
N ARG A 336 15.66 16.99 -34.08
CA ARG A 336 16.10 15.62 -34.37
C ARG A 336 17.58 15.45 -34.03
N PRO A 337 17.93 14.61 -33.03
CA PRO A 337 19.32 14.29 -32.69
C PRO A 337 20.07 13.65 -33.85
N ALA A 338 21.39 13.83 -33.89
CA ALA A 338 22.23 13.25 -34.96
C ALA A 338 22.20 11.72 -34.99
N HIS A 339 21.99 11.09 -33.84
CA HIS A 339 21.92 9.62 -33.67
C HIS A 339 20.47 9.09 -33.59
N ALA A 340 19.48 9.92 -33.95
CA ALA A 340 18.08 9.54 -33.93
C ALA A 340 17.81 8.34 -34.86
N ARG A 341 17.19 7.29 -34.30
CA ARG A 341 16.77 6.09 -35.03
C ARG A 341 15.53 6.37 -35.90
N ASP A 342 15.25 5.45 -36.82
CA ASP A 342 14.09 5.60 -37.69
C ASP A 342 12.79 5.35 -36.92
N VAL A 343 11.77 6.14 -37.25
CA VAL A 343 10.44 6.07 -36.65
C VAL A 343 9.44 5.86 -37.76
N THR A 344 8.61 4.83 -37.65
CA THR A 344 7.59 4.50 -38.67
C THR A 344 6.22 4.47 -38.03
N HIS A 345 5.38 5.46 -38.33
CA HIS A 345 3.99 5.48 -37.88
C HIS A 345 3.10 4.62 -38.77
N LEU A 346 2.29 3.73 -38.17
CA LEU A 346 1.40 2.83 -38.89
C LEU A 346 -0.05 2.95 -38.39
N VAL A 347 -0.99 2.69 -39.31
CA VAL A 347 -2.39 2.39 -38.99
C VAL A 347 -2.60 0.91 -39.28
N PRO A 348 -3.16 0.11 -38.34
CA PRO A 348 -3.40 -1.31 -38.57
C PRO A 348 -4.21 -1.55 -39.84
N LEU A 349 -3.85 -2.57 -40.62
CA LEU A 349 -4.48 -2.84 -41.92
C LEU A 349 -5.99 -3.08 -41.79
N ALA A 350 -6.42 -3.67 -40.68
CA ALA A 350 -7.85 -3.85 -40.38
C ALA A 350 -8.60 -2.51 -40.22
N GLU A 351 -7.97 -1.47 -39.67
CA GLU A 351 -8.55 -0.13 -39.55
C GLU A 351 -8.65 0.53 -40.93
N ILE A 352 -7.60 0.45 -41.75
CA ILE A 352 -7.61 0.95 -43.14
C ILE A 352 -8.73 0.27 -43.96
N LEU A 353 -8.84 -1.05 -43.85
CA LEU A 353 -9.91 -1.81 -44.51
C LEU A 353 -11.29 -1.43 -43.97
N GLY A 354 -11.41 -1.19 -42.67
CA GLY A 354 -12.65 -0.71 -42.03
C GLY A 354 -13.09 0.63 -42.59
N GLU A 355 -12.16 1.59 -42.68
CA GLU A 355 -12.36 2.92 -43.26
C GLU A 355 -12.83 2.82 -44.71
N ILE A 356 -12.08 2.13 -45.58
CA ILE A 356 -12.41 1.95 -47.00
C ILE A 356 -13.78 1.29 -47.19
N ASN A 357 -14.12 0.31 -46.34
CA ASN A 357 -15.37 -0.44 -46.43
C ASN A 357 -16.53 0.18 -45.65
N LYS A 358 -16.29 1.29 -44.93
CA LYS A 358 -17.27 1.97 -44.05
C LYS A 358 -17.92 1.04 -43.03
N VAL A 359 -17.12 0.15 -42.44
CA VAL A 359 -17.54 -0.80 -41.40
C VAL A 359 -16.47 -0.85 -40.32
N GLY A 360 -16.82 -1.32 -39.11
CA GLY A 360 -15.81 -1.48 -38.07
C GLY A 360 -14.70 -2.47 -38.46
N ALA A 361 -13.47 -2.22 -38.00
CA ALA A 361 -12.30 -3.06 -38.25
C ALA A 361 -12.45 -4.51 -37.79
N ARG A 362 -13.38 -4.77 -36.85
CA ARG A 362 -13.72 -6.12 -36.35
C ARG A 362 -14.85 -6.82 -37.11
N SER A 363 -15.33 -6.24 -38.22
CA SER A 363 -16.42 -6.84 -38.99
C SER A 363 -15.94 -8.10 -39.74
N LYS A 364 -16.84 -9.08 -39.93
CA LYS A 364 -16.54 -10.29 -40.73
C LYS A 364 -16.08 -9.97 -42.15
N LYS A 365 -16.55 -8.86 -42.72
CA LYS A 365 -16.14 -8.37 -44.04
C LYS A 365 -14.66 -7.96 -44.04
N VAL A 366 -14.24 -7.17 -43.05
CA VAL A 366 -12.83 -6.76 -42.90
C VAL A 366 -11.96 -7.97 -42.59
N GLU A 367 -12.38 -8.86 -41.70
CA GLU A 367 -11.64 -10.07 -41.36
C GLU A 367 -11.38 -10.97 -42.59
N GLY A 368 -12.42 -11.18 -43.42
CA GLY A 368 -12.28 -11.93 -44.68
C GLY A 368 -11.25 -11.29 -45.62
N ARG A 369 -11.38 -9.99 -45.88
CA ARG A 369 -10.46 -9.22 -46.73
C ARG A 369 -9.02 -9.22 -46.19
N PHE A 370 -8.87 -9.06 -44.89
CA PHE A 370 -7.58 -9.09 -44.21
C PHE A 370 -6.91 -10.46 -44.41
N ASN A 371 -7.65 -11.56 -44.23
CA ASN A 371 -7.12 -12.90 -44.45
C ASN A 371 -6.75 -13.17 -45.92
N GLU A 372 -7.53 -12.69 -46.88
CA GLU A 372 -7.23 -12.79 -48.32
C GLU A 372 -5.91 -12.08 -48.67
N LEU A 373 -5.73 -10.86 -48.14
CA LEU A 373 -4.51 -10.08 -48.34
C LEU A 373 -3.30 -10.76 -47.71
N LEU A 374 -3.42 -11.27 -46.49
CA LEU A 374 -2.32 -11.99 -45.84
C LEU A 374 -1.92 -13.25 -46.60
N ALA A 375 -2.91 -14.00 -47.12
CA ALA A 375 -2.66 -15.19 -47.92
C ALA A 375 -1.93 -14.87 -49.24
N THR A 376 -2.23 -13.72 -49.83
CA THR A 376 -1.72 -13.30 -51.14
C THR A 376 -0.38 -12.58 -51.03
N LEU A 377 -0.29 -11.57 -50.17
CA LEU A 377 0.82 -10.60 -50.12
C LEU A 377 1.85 -10.89 -49.02
N GLY A 378 1.50 -11.66 -47.98
CA GLY A 378 2.38 -11.93 -46.84
C GLY A 378 1.93 -11.24 -45.55
N PRO A 379 2.80 -11.08 -44.54
CA PRO A 379 2.44 -10.55 -43.23
C PRO A 379 2.08 -9.05 -43.27
N GLU A 380 1.28 -8.61 -42.31
CA GLU A 380 0.70 -7.26 -42.27
C GLU A 380 1.75 -6.14 -42.28
N LEU A 381 2.80 -6.24 -41.46
CA LEU A 381 3.82 -5.19 -41.39
C LEU A 381 4.57 -5.03 -42.71
N GLU A 382 4.82 -6.13 -43.45
CA GLU A 382 5.40 -6.05 -44.80
C GLU A 382 4.44 -5.35 -45.76
N ILE A 383 3.14 -5.70 -45.73
CA ILE A 383 2.11 -5.06 -46.57
C ILE A 383 2.09 -3.55 -46.33
N LEU A 384 2.10 -3.12 -45.07
CA LEU A 384 2.02 -1.70 -44.71
C LEU A 384 3.29 -0.93 -45.08
N THR A 385 4.45 -1.59 -45.11
CA THR A 385 5.75 -0.87 -45.16
C THR A 385 6.55 -1.09 -46.44
N THR A 386 6.74 -2.34 -46.89
CA THR A 386 7.69 -2.68 -47.95
C THR A 386 7.05 -3.20 -49.22
N THR A 387 5.89 -3.88 -49.14
CA THR A 387 5.23 -4.44 -50.33
C THR A 387 4.98 -3.35 -51.37
N PRO A 388 5.33 -3.56 -52.66
CA PRO A 388 5.11 -2.56 -53.69
C PRO A 388 3.63 -2.16 -53.82
N LEU A 389 3.34 -0.87 -53.95
CA LEU A 389 1.97 -0.36 -54.07
C LEU A 389 1.23 -0.97 -55.28
N THR A 390 1.96 -1.32 -56.35
CA THR A 390 1.41 -2.00 -57.53
C THR A 390 0.90 -3.40 -57.21
N GLU A 391 1.57 -4.15 -56.33
CA GLU A 391 1.12 -5.48 -55.90
C GLU A 391 -0.08 -5.37 -54.96
N ILE A 392 -0.06 -4.37 -54.07
CA ILE A 392 -1.19 -4.05 -53.19
C ILE A 392 -2.43 -3.69 -54.02
N ALA A 393 -2.28 -2.88 -55.06
CA ALA A 393 -3.39 -2.51 -55.94
C ALA A 393 -4.00 -3.74 -56.64
N GLN A 394 -3.15 -4.67 -57.09
CA GLN A 394 -3.59 -5.91 -57.75
C GLN A 394 -4.36 -6.84 -56.81
N ALA A 395 -3.94 -6.99 -55.55
CA ALA A 395 -4.57 -7.90 -54.60
C ALA A 395 -5.72 -7.28 -53.80
N GLY A 396 -5.62 -6.00 -53.44
CA GLY A 396 -6.53 -5.30 -52.53
C GLY A 396 -7.31 -4.13 -53.13
N GLY A 397 -7.02 -3.76 -54.37
CA GLY A 397 -7.66 -2.66 -55.09
C GLY A 397 -6.95 -1.30 -54.93
N GLU A 398 -7.26 -0.37 -55.83
CA GLU A 398 -6.62 0.96 -55.93
C GLU A 398 -6.77 1.80 -54.65
N LEU A 399 -7.94 1.76 -53.99
CA LEU A 399 -8.16 2.50 -52.75
C LEU A 399 -7.26 2.02 -51.61
N LEU A 400 -7.00 0.71 -51.51
CA LEU A 400 -6.09 0.21 -50.48
C LEU A 400 -4.64 0.62 -50.75
N ALA A 401 -4.22 0.55 -52.02
CA ALA A 401 -2.89 0.98 -52.44
C ALA A 401 -2.68 2.48 -52.19
N GLU A 402 -3.68 3.32 -52.50
CA GLU A 402 -3.62 4.76 -52.20
C GLU A 402 -3.61 5.01 -50.70
N GLY A 403 -4.44 4.32 -49.90
CA GLY A 403 -4.46 4.45 -48.44
C GLY A 403 -3.10 4.12 -47.81
N ILE A 404 -2.49 3.00 -48.21
CA ILE A 404 -1.14 2.64 -47.75
C ILE A 404 -0.09 3.62 -48.30
N GLY A 405 -0.27 4.13 -49.52
CA GLY A 405 0.58 5.17 -50.09
C GLY A 405 0.57 6.47 -49.27
N ARG A 406 -0.61 6.92 -48.83
CA ARG A 406 -0.80 8.07 -47.94
C ARG A 406 -0.16 7.82 -46.58
N LEU A 407 -0.40 6.65 -45.99
CA LEU A 407 0.22 6.25 -44.73
C LEU A 407 1.75 6.34 -44.80
N ARG A 408 2.38 5.78 -45.83
CA ARG A 408 3.84 5.79 -46.02
C ARG A 408 4.42 7.20 -46.23
N ARG A 409 3.61 8.17 -46.65
CA ARG A 409 4.01 9.58 -46.78
C ARG A 409 3.70 10.40 -45.52
N GLY A 410 2.95 9.85 -44.58
CA GLY A 410 2.45 10.57 -43.40
C GLY A 410 1.23 11.46 -43.69
N ASP A 411 0.58 11.30 -44.84
CA ASP A 411 -0.59 12.07 -45.28
C ASP A 411 -1.86 11.57 -44.57
N VAL A 412 -1.98 11.86 -43.26
CA VAL A 412 -3.10 11.41 -42.41
C VAL A 412 -3.85 12.59 -41.78
N ARG A 413 -5.14 12.40 -41.51
CA ARG A 413 -5.94 13.33 -40.70
C ARG A 413 -5.97 12.83 -39.26
N ARG A 414 -5.78 13.76 -38.32
CA ARG A 414 -5.60 13.43 -36.89
C ARG A 414 -6.64 14.14 -36.04
N VAL A 415 -7.36 13.38 -35.24
CA VAL A 415 -8.18 13.89 -34.14
C VAL A 415 -7.56 13.34 -32.86
N PRO A 416 -6.96 14.19 -32.00
CA PRO A 416 -6.24 13.70 -30.84
C PRO A 416 -7.18 13.11 -29.78
N GLY A 417 -6.76 12.04 -29.13
CA GLY A 417 -7.39 11.48 -27.95
C GLY A 417 -7.13 12.35 -26.72
N TYR A 418 -8.04 12.29 -25.77
CA TYR A 418 -8.02 13.10 -24.55
C TYR A 418 -8.84 12.44 -23.45
N ASP A 419 -8.43 12.63 -22.19
CA ASP A 419 -9.18 12.24 -20.99
C ASP A 419 -9.80 10.81 -21.04
N GLY A 420 -9.01 9.84 -21.53
CA GLY A 420 -9.37 8.43 -21.58
C GLY A 420 -10.04 7.97 -22.88
N GLU A 421 -10.32 8.89 -23.81
CA GLU A 421 -10.83 8.60 -25.14
C GLU A 421 -9.71 8.48 -26.16
N TYR A 422 -9.69 7.38 -26.93
CA TYR A 422 -8.78 7.25 -28.07
C TYR A 422 -9.08 8.33 -29.12
N GLY A 423 -8.01 8.82 -29.74
CA GLY A 423 -8.11 9.66 -30.92
C GLY A 423 -8.54 8.86 -32.14
N VAL A 424 -8.58 9.53 -33.29
CA VAL A 424 -8.96 8.92 -34.56
C VAL A 424 -7.98 9.39 -35.65
N ILE A 425 -7.39 8.42 -36.34
CA ILE A 425 -6.57 8.64 -37.54
C ILE A 425 -7.35 8.15 -38.75
N THR A 426 -7.49 9.00 -39.78
CA THR A 426 -8.14 8.60 -41.04
C THR A 426 -7.24 8.93 -42.22
N LEU A 427 -7.27 8.07 -43.25
CA LEU A 427 -6.48 8.23 -44.48
C LEU A 427 -7.25 8.95 -45.58
N PHE A 428 -8.58 8.95 -45.52
CA PHE A 428 -9.46 9.54 -46.51
C PHE A 428 -10.32 10.65 -45.92
N ASP A 429 -10.71 11.61 -46.77
CA ASP A 429 -11.85 12.45 -46.46
C ASP A 429 -13.14 11.63 -46.66
N PRO A 430 -14.14 11.70 -45.76
CA PRO A 430 -15.43 11.04 -45.96
C PRO A 430 -16.05 11.27 -47.34
N ALA A 431 -15.83 12.45 -47.95
CA ALA A 431 -16.32 12.78 -49.29
C ALA A 431 -15.63 11.98 -50.41
N GLU A 432 -14.37 11.57 -50.24
CA GLU A 432 -13.60 10.78 -51.21
C GLU A 432 -14.15 9.35 -51.36
N LEU A 433 -14.79 8.83 -50.31
CA LEU A 433 -15.37 7.48 -50.29
C LEU A 433 -16.85 7.45 -50.74
N GLY A 434 -17.40 8.58 -51.20
CA GLY A 434 -18.79 8.72 -51.70
C GLY A 434 -19.82 9.06 -50.61
N ALA A 435 -20.69 10.03 -50.88
CA ALA A 435 -21.64 10.61 -49.92
C ALA A 435 -22.81 9.67 -49.56
N GLN A 436 -22.72 9.07 -48.37
CA GLN A 436 -23.84 8.67 -47.50
C GLN A 436 -23.28 8.59 -46.06
N GLU A 437 -24.08 9.05 -45.09
CA GLU A 437 -23.71 9.28 -43.68
C GLU A 437 -22.76 8.22 -43.12
N THR A 438 -21.57 8.65 -42.71
CA THR A 438 -20.58 7.84 -42.01
C THR A 438 -21.10 7.47 -40.62
N LEU A 439 -20.95 6.21 -40.21
CA LEU A 439 -21.31 5.73 -38.86
C LEU A 439 -20.37 6.25 -37.73
N PHE A 440 -19.44 7.15 -38.06
CA PHE A 440 -18.44 7.75 -37.15
C PHE A 440 -18.85 9.16 -36.68
N ASP A 441 -20.14 9.37 -36.38
CA ASP A 441 -20.57 10.57 -35.66
C ASP A 441 -20.10 10.51 -34.19
N VAL A 442 -18.81 10.81 -33.98
CA VAL A 442 -18.44 11.58 -32.79
C VAL A 442 -18.81 13.02 -33.13
N PRO A 443 -19.69 13.70 -32.38
CA PRO A 443 -20.06 15.07 -32.68
C PRO A 443 -18.82 15.94 -32.57
N VAL A 444 -18.22 16.33 -33.70
CA VAL A 444 -17.19 17.37 -33.75
C VAL A 444 -17.86 18.66 -33.27
N PRO A 445 -17.50 19.22 -32.11
CA PRO A 445 -18.05 20.50 -31.71
C PRO A 445 -17.59 21.51 -32.74
N ALA A 446 -18.54 22.13 -33.45
CA ALA A 446 -18.23 23.21 -34.38
C ALA A 446 -17.42 24.27 -33.62
N GLN A 447 -16.13 24.41 -33.97
CA GLN A 447 -15.30 25.50 -33.45
C GLN A 447 -15.95 26.80 -33.90
N ARG A 448 -16.68 27.45 -32.98
CA ARG A 448 -17.20 28.80 -33.19
C ARG A 448 -16.01 29.70 -33.47
N ARG A 449 -16.02 30.32 -34.65
CA ARG A 449 -15.11 31.43 -34.99
C ARG A 449 -15.09 32.46 -33.86
N PRO A 450 -13.93 33.08 -33.55
CA PRO A 450 -13.87 34.14 -32.56
C PRO A 450 -14.81 35.26 -32.99
N ALA A 451 -15.82 35.56 -32.19
CA ALA A 451 -16.61 36.77 -32.37
C ALA A 451 -15.74 37.96 -31.93
N GLU A 452 -15.57 38.93 -32.83
CA GLU A 452 -14.98 40.23 -32.50
C GLU A 452 -15.67 40.84 -31.28
N SER A 453 -14.86 41.32 -30.35
CA SER A 453 -15.28 41.91 -29.10
C SER A 453 -16.08 43.20 -29.31
N ALA A 454 -17.37 43.16 -29.00
CA ALA A 454 -18.18 44.35 -28.76
C ALA A 454 -18.02 44.81 -27.28
N PRO A 455 -18.10 46.14 -27.01
CA PRO A 455 -17.73 46.70 -25.72
C PRO A 455 -18.73 46.36 -24.61
N ARG A 456 -18.21 45.98 -23.44
CA ARG A 456 -18.97 45.66 -22.21
C ARG A 456 -19.64 46.91 -21.62
N VAL A 457 -20.95 46.82 -21.38
CA VAL A 457 -21.71 47.72 -20.50
C VAL A 457 -21.65 47.19 -19.05
N PRO A 458 -21.44 48.04 -18.03
CA PRO A 458 -21.35 47.60 -16.64
C PRO A 458 -22.72 47.29 -16.04
N ALA A 459 -22.89 46.09 -15.47
CA ALA A 459 -24.09 45.68 -14.74
C ALA A 459 -24.06 46.14 -13.28
N LYS A 460 -25.21 46.63 -12.81
CA LYS A 460 -25.47 47.23 -11.50
C LYS A 460 -25.48 46.21 -10.34
N ARG A 461 -25.01 46.67 -9.17
CA ARG A 461 -25.12 46.02 -7.85
C ARG A 461 -26.58 45.78 -7.46
N PRO A 462 -26.94 44.63 -6.87
CA PRO A 462 -28.23 44.46 -6.20
C PRO A 462 -28.24 45.15 -4.82
N ALA A 463 -29.35 45.81 -4.54
CA ALA A 463 -29.62 46.55 -3.32
C ALA A 463 -30.07 45.63 -2.18
N ALA A 464 -29.82 46.10 -0.95
CA ALA A 464 -30.13 45.46 0.32
C ALA A 464 -31.63 45.33 0.60
N THR A 465 -32.02 44.24 1.27
CA THR A 465 -33.35 44.05 1.85
C THR A 465 -33.27 43.68 3.34
N LYS A 466 -33.76 44.65 4.12
CA LYS A 466 -34.35 44.69 5.48
C LYS A 466 -34.23 43.50 6.44
N ALA A 467 -33.77 43.82 7.64
CA ALA A 467 -33.77 43.02 8.85
C ALA A 467 -35.16 42.96 9.53
N GLU A 468 -35.48 41.79 10.10
CA GLU A 468 -36.61 41.53 11.00
C GLU A 468 -36.14 41.34 12.46
N PRO A 469 -37.04 41.49 13.47
CA PRO A 469 -36.65 41.91 14.82
C PRO A 469 -36.19 40.77 15.73
N LYS A 470 -35.20 41.09 16.58
CA LYS A 470 -34.66 40.24 17.65
C LYS A 470 -35.74 39.83 18.65
N ARG A 471 -35.94 38.52 18.84
CA ARG A 471 -36.62 37.95 20.01
C ARG A 471 -35.73 38.05 21.24
N LYS A 472 -36.29 38.50 22.37
CA LYS A 472 -35.62 38.53 23.69
C LYS A 472 -35.35 37.10 24.20
N PRO A 473 -34.20 36.83 24.82
CA PRO A 473 -33.95 35.56 25.50
C PRO A 473 -34.77 35.46 26.80
N VAL A 474 -35.30 34.28 27.07
CA VAL A 474 -35.88 33.88 28.37
C VAL A 474 -34.72 33.52 29.32
N PRO A 475 -34.72 33.92 30.60
CA PRO A 475 -33.65 33.58 31.53
C PRO A 475 -33.70 32.09 31.88
N ALA A 476 -32.56 31.41 31.76
CA ALA A 476 -32.36 30.06 32.28
C ALA A 476 -32.34 30.08 33.82
N PRO A 477 -32.83 29.02 34.50
CA PRO A 477 -32.77 28.92 35.96
C PRO A 477 -31.32 28.81 36.44
N ALA A 478 -31.03 29.46 37.57
CA ALA A 478 -29.70 29.49 38.17
C ALA A 478 -29.20 28.07 38.52
N PRO A 479 -27.92 27.76 38.25
CA PRO A 479 -27.32 26.48 38.66
C PRO A 479 -27.29 26.39 40.19
N PRO A 480 -27.44 25.19 40.77
CA PRO A 480 -27.33 24.99 42.21
C PRO A 480 -25.92 25.38 42.68
N ILE A 481 -25.88 26.01 43.84
CA ILE A 481 -24.67 26.51 44.52
C ILE A 481 -23.65 25.37 44.63
N ALA A 482 -22.46 25.60 44.09
CA ALA A 482 -21.34 24.67 44.15
C ALA A 482 -20.95 24.38 45.61
N SER A 483 -20.72 23.11 45.92
CA SER A 483 -20.04 22.68 47.14
C SER A 483 -18.62 23.26 47.18
N PRO A 484 -18.06 23.57 48.37
CA PRO A 484 -16.71 24.12 48.46
C PRO A 484 -15.65 23.15 47.89
N PRO A 485 -14.57 23.66 47.28
CA PRO A 485 -13.54 22.84 46.65
C PRO A 485 -12.79 21.99 47.69
N SER A 486 -12.51 20.74 47.31
CA SER A 486 -11.64 19.84 48.05
C SER A 486 -10.18 20.31 47.92
N PRO A 487 -9.33 20.15 48.96
CA PRO A 487 -7.90 20.50 48.91
C PRO A 487 -7.07 19.70 47.87
N HIS A 488 -7.70 18.84 47.08
CA HIS A 488 -7.08 18.01 46.04
C HIS A 488 -7.44 18.42 44.60
N GLU A 489 -7.94 19.64 44.37
CA GLU A 489 -8.17 20.13 43.00
C GLU A 489 -6.87 20.45 42.26
N PRO A 490 -6.80 20.16 40.93
CA PRO A 490 -5.60 20.37 40.13
C PRO A 490 -5.17 21.84 40.13
N PHE A 491 -3.87 22.05 40.31
CA PHE A 491 -3.25 23.37 40.20
C PHE A 491 -3.21 23.79 38.72
N GLU A 492 -4.17 24.60 38.28
CA GLU A 492 -4.03 25.39 37.05
C GLU A 492 -3.25 26.67 37.41
N PRO A 493 -1.99 26.85 36.97
CA PRO A 493 -1.35 28.13 37.14
C PRO A 493 -2.03 29.15 36.22
N MET A 494 -2.40 30.31 36.75
CA MET A 494 -2.73 31.49 35.94
C MET A 494 -1.47 31.92 35.16
N LEU A 495 -1.27 31.33 33.99
CA LEU A 495 -0.16 31.65 33.08
C LEU A 495 -0.55 32.85 32.21
N SER A 496 -0.56 34.05 32.79
CA SER A 496 -0.36 35.28 32.03
C SER A 496 1.10 35.74 32.20
N GLY A 497 1.91 35.64 31.14
CA GLY A 497 3.22 36.29 31.09
C GLY A 497 4.47 35.42 31.23
N MET A 498 4.42 34.12 30.88
CA MET A 498 5.64 33.29 30.73
C MET A 498 5.83 32.80 29.29
N GLU A 499 5.58 33.67 28.32
CA GLU A 499 6.18 33.53 27.00
C GLU A 499 7.58 34.17 27.10
N GLU A 500 8.61 33.35 26.82
CA GLU A 500 10.03 33.74 26.69
C GLU A 500 10.87 33.91 27.96
N VAL A 501 11.27 32.79 28.62
CA VAL A 501 12.62 32.66 29.25
C VAL A 501 13.05 31.17 29.36
N GLY A 502 14.17 30.76 28.74
CA GLY A 502 15.11 29.74 29.28
C GLY A 502 15.27 28.33 28.64
N THR A 503 16.43 28.13 27.99
CA THR A 503 17.23 26.90 27.68
C THR A 503 16.57 25.61 27.10
N GLY A 504 16.59 25.48 25.77
CA GLY A 504 17.04 24.29 25.01
C GLY A 504 16.13 23.05 24.99
N LEU A 505 16.00 22.36 26.13
CA LEU A 505 15.32 21.06 26.25
C LEU A 505 13.79 21.19 26.42
N LEU A 506 13.32 22.29 27.01
CA LEU A 506 11.89 22.51 27.30
C LEU A 506 11.17 23.40 26.27
N ASP A 507 11.92 24.03 25.37
CA ASP A 507 11.41 24.97 24.35
C ASP A 507 10.46 24.30 23.36
N ARG A 508 10.66 23.00 23.13
CA ARG A 508 9.84 22.20 22.20
C ARG A 508 8.57 21.62 22.84
N LEU A 509 8.26 21.94 24.09
CA LEU A 509 7.07 21.46 24.80
C LEU A 509 6.02 22.56 24.94
N ASP A 510 4.74 22.20 24.92
CA ASP A 510 3.69 23.15 25.30
C ASP A 510 3.69 23.43 26.81
N ALA A 511 2.88 24.39 27.25
CA ALA A 511 2.85 24.85 28.63
C ALA A 511 2.62 23.71 29.64
N MET A 512 1.68 22.80 29.38
CA MET A 512 1.37 21.73 30.34
C MET A 512 2.37 20.58 30.28
N GLN A 513 2.88 20.26 29.09
CA GLN A 513 3.99 19.33 28.93
C GLN A 513 5.26 19.85 29.63
N ARG A 514 5.53 21.16 29.53
CA ARG A 514 6.64 21.82 30.21
C ARG A 514 6.49 21.74 31.73
N VAL A 515 5.31 22.05 32.26
CA VAL A 515 4.99 21.89 33.69
C VAL A 515 5.23 20.45 34.16
N ALA A 516 4.80 19.45 33.39
CA ALA A 516 5.05 18.04 33.72
C ALA A 516 6.54 17.68 33.66
N ALA A 517 7.25 18.11 32.62
CA ALA A 517 8.67 17.81 32.42
C ALA A 517 9.55 18.49 33.47
N SER A 518 9.25 19.73 33.85
CA SER A 518 10.03 20.51 34.82
C SER A 518 9.56 20.32 36.27
N ALA A 519 8.58 19.47 36.55
CA ALA A 519 8.07 19.28 37.90
C ALA A 519 9.19 18.77 38.84
N PRO A 520 9.34 19.33 40.06
CA PRO A 520 10.39 18.95 40.99
C PRO A 520 10.20 17.52 41.53
N GLY A 521 11.10 17.07 42.40
CA GLY A 521 11.00 15.74 43.03
C GLY A 521 9.71 15.50 43.83
N GLY A 522 9.42 14.24 44.08
CA GLY A 522 8.18 13.71 44.67
C GLY A 522 7.27 12.99 43.66
N PRO A 523 6.16 12.38 44.12
CA PRO A 523 5.26 11.64 43.25
C PRO A 523 4.53 12.55 42.26
N LEU A 524 4.40 12.09 41.02
CA LEU A 524 3.78 12.84 39.93
C LEU A 524 2.89 11.90 39.11
N LEU A 525 1.61 12.26 38.97
CA LEU A 525 0.68 11.65 38.05
C LEU A 525 0.41 12.59 36.88
N ILE A 526 0.68 12.12 35.66
CA ILE A 526 0.38 12.83 34.42
C ILE A 526 -0.79 12.13 33.74
N VAL A 527 -1.96 12.78 33.75
CA VAL A 527 -3.14 12.32 33.02
C VAL A 527 -3.08 12.90 31.61
N ALA A 528 -2.83 12.04 30.64
CA ALA A 528 -2.48 12.46 29.30
C ALA A 528 -3.31 11.69 28.27
N GLY A 529 -4.26 12.40 27.64
CA GLY A 529 -5.14 11.80 26.64
C GLY A 529 -4.41 11.27 25.40
N PRO A 530 -5.11 10.58 24.49
CA PRO A 530 -4.52 10.14 23.22
C PRO A 530 -3.92 11.32 22.47
N GLY A 531 -2.76 11.12 21.83
CA GLY A 531 -2.13 12.13 20.97
C GLY A 531 -1.65 13.40 21.70
N THR A 532 -1.62 13.42 23.03
CA THR A 532 -1.18 14.59 23.82
C THR A 532 0.33 14.64 24.07
N GLY A 533 1.08 13.68 23.51
CA GLY A 533 2.53 13.61 23.64
C GLY A 533 3.02 12.96 24.95
N LYS A 534 2.40 11.86 25.39
CA LYS A 534 2.81 11.07 26.58
C LYS A 534 4.30 10.76 26.60
N THR A 535 4.74 9.98 25.62
CA THR A 535 6.14 9.53 25.50
C THR A 535 7.10 10.72 25.38
N ARG A 536 6.73 11.76 24.61
CA ARG A 536 7.51 12.99 24.48
C ARG A 536 7.67 13.70 25.83
N THR A 537 6.61 13.82 26.61
CA THR A 537 6.66 14.45 27.94
C THR A 537 7.55 13.65 28.88
N LEU A 538 7.43 12.32 28.86
CA LEU A 538 8.21 11.43 29.71
C LEU A 538 9.71 11.47 29.36
N THR A 539 10.08 11.42 28.08
CA THR A 539 11.48 11.47 27.65
C THR A 539 12.11 12.82 27.94
N HIS A 540 11.40 13.92 27.70
CA HIS A 540 11.90 15.25 28.04
C HIS A 540 12.01 15.45 29.56
N ARG A 541 11.14 14.83 30.38
CA ARG A 541 11.26 14.85 31.84
C ARG A 541 12.55 14.18 32.29
N ILE A 542 12.81 12.96 31.82
CA ILE A 542 14.03 12.21 32.14
C ILE A 542 15.27 13.02 31.70
N ALA A 543 15.25 13.54 30.47
CA ALA A 543 16.35 14.32 29.94
C ALA A 543 16.59 15.61 30.74
N TYR A 544 15.53 16.33 31.11
CA TYR A 544 15.62 17.54 31.92
C TYR A 544 16.17 17.25 33.32
N LEU A 545 15.72 16.16 33.96
CA LEU A 545 16.25 15.74 35.26
C LEU A 545 17.76 15.46 35.19
N CYS A 546 18.21 14.78 34.14
CA CYS A 546 19.62 14.44 33.98
C CYS A 546 20.48 15.65 33.62
N ALA A 547 20.04 16.46 32.65
CA ALA A 547 20.83 17.55 32.11
C ALA A 547 20.81 18.83 32.97
N GLU A 548 19.68 19.14 33.61
CA GLU A 548 19.47 20.44 34.27
C GLU A 548 19.35 20.32 35.80
N LEU A 549 18.97 19.15 36.32
CA LEU A 549 18.78 18.92 37.76
C LEU A 549 19.82 17.97 38.39
N ASN A 550 20.90 17.65 37.66
CA ASN A 550 22.02 16.80 38.12
C ASN A 550 21.56 15.43 38.65
N VAL A 551 20.52 14.85 38.04
CA VAL A 551 20.17 13.45 38.31
C VAL A 551 21.07 12.54 37.48
N PHE A 552 21.80 11.65 38.13
CA PHE A 552 22.63 10.68 37.41
C PHE A 552 21.75 9.66 36.65
N PRO A 553 21.99 9.43 35.34
CA PRO A 553 21.20 8.52 34.52
C PRO A 553 21.07 7.10 35.07
N GLU A 554 22.11 6.55 35.72
CA GLU A 554 22.03 5.22 36.36
C GLU A 554 20.96 5.12 37.45
N HIS A 555 20.53 6.27 37.98
CA HIS A 555 19.48 6.36 39.00
C HIS A 555 18.06 6.46 38.45
N CYS A 556 17.90 6.43 37.12
CA CYS A 556 16.62 6.50 36.43
C CYS A 556 16.18 5.12 35.93
N LEU A 557 14.93 4.75 36.25
CA LEU A 557 14.25 3.56 35.75
C LEU A 557 12.98 3.95 34.99
N ALA A 558 12.92 3.66 33.69
CA ALA A 558 11.72 3.86 32.87
C ALA A 558 11.10 2.52 32.47
N ILE A 559 9.84 2.32 32.84
CA ILE A 559 9.08 1.11 32.63
C ILE A 559 7.97 1.37 31.62
N THR A 560 7.85 0.47 30.64
CA THR A 560 6.81 0.48 29.61
C THR A 560 6.14 -0.89 29.51
N PHE A 561 5.00 -0.97 28.82
CA PHE A 561 4.25 -2.23 28.67
C PHE A 561 4.75 -3.14 27.54
N THR A 562 5.38 -2.59 26.51
CA THR A 562 5.82 -3.35 25.32
C THR A 562 7.28 -3.11 25.01
N ARG A 563 7.96 -4.11 24.43
CA ARG A 563 9.35 -3.98 23.99
C ARG A 563 9.55 -2.84 22.99
N ARG A 564 8.62 -2.69 22.05
CA ARG A 564 8.62 -1.59 21.07
C ARG A 564 8.54 -0.22 21.74
N ALA A 565 7.69 -0.06 22.76
CA ALA A 565 7.62 1.21 23.51
C ALA A 565 8.92 1.50 24.26
N ALA A 566 9.56 0.48 24.83
CA ALA A 566 10.87 0.61 25.48
C ALA A 566 11.97 1.01 24.48
N GLU A 567 12.01 0.40 23.29
CA GLU A 567 12.95 0.72 22.21
C GLU A 567 12.72 2.14 21.68
N GLU A 568 11.47 2.53 21.46
CA GLU A 568 11.13 3.89 21.04
C GLU A 568 11.53 4.93 22.09
N LEU A 569 11.27 4.64 23.37
CA LEU A 569 11.67 5.51 24.49
C LEU A 569 13.19 5.65 24.55
N ARG A 570 13.95 4.55 24.43
CA ARG A 570 15.42 4.57 24.34
C ARG A 570 15.90 5.43 23.18
N HIS A 571 15.40 5.20 21.97
CA HIS A 571 15.79 5.96 20.79
C HIS A 571 15.53 7.47 20.94
N ARG A 572 14.40 7.84 21.54
CA ARG A 572 14.07 9.24 21.84
C ARG A 572 14.99 9.84 22.90
N LEU A 573 15.36 9.09 23.93
CA LEU A 573 16.33 9.54 24.94
C LEU A 573 17.71 9.73 24.32
N ASP A 574 18.13 8.83 23.43
CA ASP A 574 19.41 8.90 22.71
C ASP A 574 19.53 10.21 21.92
N GLY A 575 18.46 10.62 21.26
CA GLY A 575 18.40 11.91 20.56
C GLY A 575 18.43 13.15 21.46
N LEU A 576 18.11 13.01 22.76
CA LEU A 576 18.07 14.11 23.74
C LEU A 576 19.31 14.19 24.63
N LEU A 577 19.86 13.04 25.03
CA LEU A 577 20.97 12.90 25.98
C LEU A 577 22.28 12.43 25.33
N GLY A 578 22.24 11.97 24.07
CA GLY A 578 23.39 11.37 23.40
C GLY A 578 23.85 10.08 24.09
N PRO A 579 25.16 9.77 24.11
CA PRO A 579 25.69 8.51 24.63
C PRO A 579 25.32 8.18 26.08
N VAL A 580 25.00 9.19 26.90
CA VAL A 580 24.63 9.00 28.31
C VAL A 580 23.20 8.42 28.46
N ALA A 581 22.43 8.33 27.38
CA ALA A 581 21.13 7.69 27.40
C ALA A 581 21.21 6.18 27.69
N GLU A 582 22.33 5.51 27.35
CA GLU A 582 22.54 4.09 27.60
C GLU A 582 22.53 3.73 29.10
N ASP A 583 22.91 4.69 29.94
CA ASP A 583 22.97 4.55 31.40
C ASP A 583 21.56 4.61 32.05
N VAL A 584 20.55 5.12 31.34
CA VAL A 584 19.15 5.07 31.82
C VAL A 584 18.62 3.65 31.69
N THR A 585 18.13 3.08 32.80
CA THR A 585 17.51 1.75 32.75
C THR A 585 16.12 1.85 32.12
N VAL A 586 15.97 1.39 30.88
CA VAL A 586 14.66 1.34 30.18
C VAL A 586 14.25 -0.10 29.88
N GLY A 587 13.05 -0.51 30.26
CA GLY A 587 12.56 -1.86 29.99
C GLY A 587 11.05 -2.05 30.21
N THR A 588 10.61 -3.30 30.20
CA THR A 588 9.26 -3.71 30.62
C THR A 588 9.28 -4.27 32.04
N PHE A 589 8.12 -4.45 32.67
CA PHE A 589 8.02 -5.14 33.97
C PHE A 589 8.71 -6.50 33.97
N HIS A 590 8.52 -7.29 32.91
CA HIS A 590 9.16 -8.60 32.75
C HIS A 590 10.69 -8.49 32.59
N ALA A 591 11.19 -7.50 31.85
CA ALA A 591 12.63 -7.28 31.69
C ALA A 591 13.29 -6.80 33.01
N LEU A 592 12.61 -5.93 33.74
CA LEU A 592 13.02 -5.50 35.07
C LEU A 592 13.07 -6.67 36.05
N GLY A 593 12.00 -7.47 36.08
CA GLY A 593 11.93 -8.62 36.96
C GLY A 593 12.94 -9.71 36.62
N LEU A 594 13.18 -9.98 35.33
CA LEU A 594 14.29 -10.84 34.87
C LEU A 594 15.64 -10.31 35.37
N THR A 595 15.88 -9.00 35.31
CA THR A 595 17.12 -8.39 35.82
C THR A 595 17.27 -8.63 37.32
N ILE A 596 16.21 -8.40 38.09
CA ILE A 596 16.19 -8.63 39.55
C ILE A 596 16.47 -10.11 39.87
N LEU A 597 15.84 -11.03 39.15
CA LEU A 597 16.06 -12.47 39.32
C LEU A 597 17.47 -12.89 38.95
N ARG A 598 18.03 -12.39 37.85
CA ARG A 598 19.42 -12.70 37.45
C ARG A 598 20.44 -12.20 38.46
N GLU A 599 20.27 -10.99 38.99
CA GLU A 599 21.14 -10.43 40.01
C GLU A 599 21.05 -11.18 41.36
N ASN A 600 19.98 -11.93 41.59
CA ASN A 600 19.67 -12.57 42.87
C ASN A 600 19.24 -14.04 42.73
N ALA A 601 19.71 -14.74 41.69
CA ALA A 601 19.20 -16.07 41.33
C ALA A 601 19.25 -17.06 42.50
N GLY A 602 20.38 -17.11 43.22
CA GLY A 602 20.54 -17.97 44.39
C GLY A 602 19.57 -17.65 45.53
N ALA A 603 19.24 -16.38 45.76
CA ALA A 603 18.26 -15.98 46.78
C ALA A 603 16.82 -16.29 46.36
N ALA A 604 16.55 -16.33 45.05
CA ALA A 604 15.28 -16.76 44.47
C ALA A 604 15.15 -18.30 44.34
N GLY A 605 16.17 -19.07 44.75
CA GLY A 605 16.17 -20.53 44.59
C GLY A 605 16.31 -21.00 43.13
N LEU A 606 16.93 -20.17 42.28
CA LEU A 606 17.14 -20.43 40.85
C LEU A 606 18.64 -20.60 40.54
N PRO A 607 19.01 -21.44 39.55
CA PRO A 607 20.37 -21.45 39.03
C PRO A 607 20.69 -20.17 38.26
N ALA A 608 21.97 -19.83 38.13
CA ALA A 608 22.40 -18.59 37.48
C ALA A 608 21.97 -18.49 36.01
N ASP A 609 21.82 -19.63 35.33
CA ASP A 609 21.52 -19.82 33.92
C ASP A 609 20.09 -20.35 33.66
N PHE A 610 19.15 -20.17 34.60
CA PHE A 610 17.74 -20.55 34.42
C PHE A 610 17.16 -20.05 33.08
N ARG A 611 16.20 -20.77 32.49
CA ARG A 611 15.54 -20.35 31.24
C ARG A 611 14.09 -19.92 31.50
N ILE A 612 13.52 -19.18 30.55
CA ILE A 612 12.10 -18.83 30.57
C ILE A 612 11.33 -19.94 29.86
N ALA A 613 10.28 -20.45 30.49
CA ALA A 613 9.47 -21.56 29.99
C ALA A 613 8.71 -21.16 28.71
N ASP A 614 8.88 -21.95 27.65
CA ASP A 614 8.08 -21.81 26.43
C ASP A 614 6.67 -22.41 26.61
N ASP A 615 5.76 -22.19 25.65
CA ASP A 615 4.37 -22.65 25.80
C ASP A 615 4.24 -24.17 25.84
N ALA A 616 5.15 -24.92 25.20
CA ALA A 616 5.10 -26.36 25.20
C ALA A 616 5.55 -26.90 26.56
N GLU A 617 6.62 -26.32 27.13
CA GLU A 617 7.08 -26.58 28.49
C GLU A 617 5.96 -26.24 29.51
N ARG A 618 5.31 -25.07 29.37
CA ARG A 618 4.19 -24.66 30.22
C ARG A 618 2.96 -25.56 30.05
N ALA A 619 2.58 -25.91 28.82
CA ALA A 619 1.44 -26.78 28.56
C ALA A 619 1.69 -28.20 29.07
N ALA A 620 2.89 -28.74 28.92
CA ALA A 620 3.28 -30.04 29.45
C ALA A 620 3.21 -30.03 30.99
N ALA A 621 3.83 -29.03 31.63
CA ALA A 621 3.78 -28.88 33.08
C ALA A 621 2.35 -28.69 33.59
N ARG A 622 1.51 -27.89 32.90
CA ARG A 622 0.10 -27.67 33.26
C ARG A 622 -0.74 -28.93 33.09
N THR A 623 -0.47 -29.72 32.06
CA THR A 623 -1.16 -31.01 31.84
C THR A 623 -0.86 -32.00 32.95
N GLU A 624 0.40 -32.07 33.40
CA GLU A 624 0.81 -32.97 34.47
C GLU A 624 0.37 -32.48 35.86
N ALA A 625 0.43 -31.17 36.11
CA ALA A 625 0.01 -30.58 37.38
C ALA A 625 -1.52 -30.44 37.55
N GLY A 626 -2.27 -30.41 36.45
CA GLY A 626 -3.68 -30.02 36.46
C GLY A 626 -3.85 -28.58 36.94
N ASP A 627 -4.86 -28.35 37.79
CA ASP A 627 -5.17 -27.03 38.36
C ASP A 627 -4.29 -26.65 39.57
N ASP A 628 -3.34 -27.50 39.99
CA ASP A 628 -2.44 -27.23 41.10
C ASP A 628 -1.25 -26.36 40.67
N ASN A 629 -1.31 -25.07 41.01
CA ASN A 629 -0.25 -24.09 40.70
C ASN A 629 1.09 -24.40 41.38
N ALA A 630 1.11 -25.05 42.56
CA ALA A 630 2.34 -25.39 43.26
C ALA A 630 3.03 -26.59 42.61
N ALA A 631 2.25 -27.59 42.20
CA ALA A 631 2.75 -28.70 41.40
C ALA A 631 3.28 -28.21 40.04
N TYR A 632 2.55 -27.30 39.39
CA TYR A 632 2.95 -26.66 38.12
C TYR A 632 4.31 -25.97 38.23
N ALA A 633 4.46 -25.07 39.22
CA ALA A 633 5.73 -24.39 39.46
C ALA A 633 6.86 -25.38 39.80
N SER A 634 6.59 -26.42 40.59
CA SER A 634 7.58 -27.47 40.92
C SER A 634 8.08 -28.21 39.69
N LEU A 635 7.20 -28.51 38.73
CA LEU A 635 7.57 -29.17 37.47
C LEU A 635 8.46 -28.28 36.59
N LEU A 636 8.18 -26.98 36.51
CA LEU A 636 9.04 -26.03 35.83
C LEU A 636 10.40 -25.91 36.53
N ARG A 637 10.42 -25.82 37.87
CA ARG A 637 11.65 -25.71 38.67
C ARG A 637 12.57 -26.92 38.52
N LYS A 638 12.04 -28.14 38.36
CA LYS A 638 12.85 -29.36 38.09
C LYS A 638 13.65 -29.29 36.79
N GLN A 639 13.28 -28.41 35.87
CA GLN A 639 13.94 -28.19 34.58
C GLN A 639 14.65 -26.83 34.51
N ASP A 640 14.82 -26.16 35.65
CA ASP A 640 15.42 -24.83 35.74
C ASP A 640 14.68 -23.77 34.90
N LEU A 641 13.34 -23.92 34.80
CA LEU A 641 12.45 -23.07 33.99
C LEU A 641 11.62 -22.12 34.84
N VAL A 642 11.51 -20.85 34.46
CA VAL A 642 10.65 -19.83 35.08
C VAL A 642 9.53 -19.45 34.13
N ASP A 643 8.29 -19.40 34.60
CA ASP A 643 7.15 -18.90 33.83
C ASP A 643 7.30 -17.39 33.54
N LEU A 644 6.65 -16.90 32.49
CA LEU A 644 6.57 -15.48 32.18
C LEU A 644 5.91 -14.69 33.32
N ASP A 645 4.83 -15.20 33.90
CA ASP A 645 4.14 -14.53 35.02
C ASP A 645 5.02 -14.48 36.28
N GLU A 646 5.90 -15.49 36.45
CA GLU A 646 6.88 -15.56 37.53
C GLU A 646 8.00 -14.53 37.42
N LEU A 647 8.19 -13.92 36.24
CA LEU A 647 9.13 -12.81 36.09
C LEU A 647 8.70 -11.57 36.86
N VAL A 648 7.45 -11.45 37.32
CA VAL A 648 7.03 -10.33 38.16
C VAL A 648 6.72 -10.79 39.59
N THR A 649 6.08 -11.95 39.76
CA THR A 649 5.72 -12.44 41.11
C THR A 649 6.94 -12.81 41.95
N LEU A 650 7.93 -13.52 41.41
CA LEU A 650 9.13 -13.93 42.18
C LEU A 650 9.98 -12.73 42.64
N PRO A 651 10.26 -11.70 41.82
CA PRO A 651 10.87 -10.47 42.31
C PRO A 651 10.11 -9.82 43.47
N VAL A 652 8.79 -9.77 43.40
CA VAL A 652 7.96 -9.20 44.48
C VAL A 652 8.10 -10.02 45.76
N GLU A 653 8.04 -11.35 45.67
CA GLU A 653 8.25 -12.26 46.81
C GLU A 653 9.65 -12.07 47.43
N LEU A 654 10.68 -12.02 46.58
CA LEU A 654 12.07 -11.82 47.00
C LEU A 654 12.26 -10.48 47.73
N LEU A 655 11.70 -9.40 47.17
CA LEU A 655 11.80 -8.06 47.74
C LEU A 655 10.97 -7.92 49.04
N ARG A 656 9.80 -8.57 49.13
CA ARG A 656 9.02 -8.66 50.38
C ARG A 656 9.81 -9.34 51.49
N ALA A 657 10.56 -10.39 51.15
CA ALA A 657 11.32 -11.18 52.11
C ALA A 657 12.61 -10.47 52.60
N ASP A 658 13.23 -9.61 51.78
CA ASP A 658 14.48 -8.92 52.12
C ASP A 658 14.39 -7.40 51.98
N ARG A 659 14.21 -6.73 53.11
CA ARG A 659 14.18 -5.26 53.18
C ARG A 659 15.50 -4.60 52.76
N LYS A 660 16.65 -5.25 52.97
CA LYS A 660 17.95 -4.69 52.54
C LYS A 660 18.04 -4.69 51.02
N LEU A 661 17.47 -5.70 50.36
CA LEU A 661 17.40 -5.75 48.91
C LEU A 661 16.51 -4.63 48.35
N VAL A 662 15.38 -4.36 49.01
CA VAL A 662 14.51 -3.20 48.68
C VAL A 662 15.29 -1.89 48.80
N GLU A 663 16.03 -1.68 49.89
CA GLU A 663 16.84 -0.46 50.10
C GLU A 663 17.92 -0.33 49.02
N ARG A 664 18.58 -1.43 48.63
CA ARG A 664 19.57 -1.44 47.54
C ARG A 664 18.97 -0.99 46.20
N TYR A 665 17.79 -1.49 45.83
CA TYR A 665 17.15 -1.09 44.57
C TYR A 665 16.56 0.32 44.62
N ARG A 666 16.08 0.77 45.78
CA ARG A 666 15.66 2.17 46.00
C ARG A 666 16.82 3.15 45.88
N ASP A 667 18.00 2.77 46.39
CA ASP A 667 19.21 3.59 46.25
C ASP A 667 19.72 3.64 44.82
N ARG A 668 19.62 2.52 44.10
CA ARG A 668 19.90 2.45 42.66
C ARG A 668 18.90 3.33 41.91
N TRP A 669 17.62 2.97 41.88
CA TRP A 669 16.60 3.69 41.11
C TRP A 669 15.82 4.70 41.96
N ARG A 670 16.41 5.88 42.12
CA ARG A 670 15.81 6.99 42.88
C ARG A 670 14.69 7.71 42.13
N TRP A 671 14.63 7.54 40.82
CA TRP A 671 13.64 8.11 39.92
C TRP A 671 13.01 7.01 39.07
N ILE A 672 11.71 6.80 39.23
CA ILE A 672 10.98 5.74 38.53
C ILE A 672 9.91 6.40 37.65
N PHE A 673 9.86 6.00 36.39
CA PHE A 673 8.95 6.49 35.37
C PHE A 673 8.14 5.32 34.84
N VAL A 674 6.82 5.43 34.82
CA VAL A 674 5.93 4.36 34.35
C VAL A 674 4.99 4.91 33.30
N ASP A 675 5.08 4.39 32.08
CA ASP A 675 4.15 4.66 30.98
C ASP A 675 2.99 3.66 30.96
N GLU A 676 1.86 4.07 30.39
CA GLU A 676 0.60 3.31 30.35
C GLU A 676 0.15 2.79 31.73
N TYR A 677 0.27 3.63 32.76
CA TYR A 677 0.00 3.27 34.16
C TYR A 677 -1.42 2.73 34.40
N GLN A 678 -2.38 3.03 33.52
CA GLN A 678 -3.75 2.52 33.63
C GLN A 678 -3.89 1.01 33.35
N ASP A 679 -2.87 0.38 32.77
CA ASP A 679 -2.88 -1.05 32.44
C ASP A 679 -2.13 -1.91 33.48
N VAL A 680 -1.68 -1.32 34.58
CA VAL A 680 -0.93 -2.02 35.63
C VAL A 680 -1.84 -3.01 36.38
N ASP A 681 -1.33 -4.23 36.60
CA ASP A 681 -1.98 -5.26 37.42
C ASP A 681 -1.54 -5.19 38.90
N GLU A 682 -2.15 -6.01 39.76
CA GLU A 682 -1.87 -6.03 41.21
C GLU A 682 -0.39 -6.27 41.54
N VAL A 683 0.23 -7.25 40.87
CA VAL A 683 1.61 -7.66 41.18
C VAL A 683 2.61 -6.61 40.69
N GLN A 684 2.36 -6.05 39.50
CA GLN A 684 3.15 -4.95 38.95
C GLN A 684 3.03 -3.69 39.82
N TYR A 685 1.82 -3.35 40.26
CA TYR A 685 1.58 -2.24 41.18
C TYR A 685 2.35 -2.44 42.49
N GLU A 686 2.35 -3.67 43.00
CA GLU A 686 3.08 -3.97 44.20
C GLU A 686 4.60 -3.85 44.06
N LEU A 687 5.15 -4.33 42.94
CA LEU A 687 6.56 -4.14 42.63
C LEU A 687 6.93 -2.64 42.65
N LEU A 688 6.07 -1.78 42.11
CA LEU A 688 6.28 -0.32 42.17
C LEU A 688 6.24 0.22 43.60
N ARG A 689 5.36 -0.28 44.47
CA ARG A 689 5.28 0.10 45.89
C ARG A 689 6.51 -0.36 46.70
N LEU A 690 7.10 -1.48 46.33
CA LEU A 690 8.37 -1.93 46.90
C LEU A 690 9.52 -1.05 46.43
N LEU A 691 9.59 -0.74 45.12
CA LEU A 691 10.68 0.05 44.54
C LEU A 691 10.58 1.56 44.81
N SER A 692 9.39 2.12 45.04
CA SER A 692 9.20 3.53 45.38
C SER A 692 8.47 3.69 46.72
N PRO A 693 9.04 4.41 47.71
CA PRO A 693 8.29 4.82 48.89
C PRO A 693 7.15 5.78 48.51
N ALA A 694 6.21 5.99 49.45
CA ALA A 694 5.01 6.80 49.21
C ALA A 694 5.32 8.28 48.88
N ASP A 695 6.44 8.80 49.36
CA ASP A 695 6.98 10.14 49.11
C ASP A 695 8.12 10.14 48.06
N GLY A 696 8.36 9.00 47.40
CA GLY A 696 9.43 8.82 46.43
C GLY A 696 9.19 9.50 45.08
N ASN A 697 10.21 9.53 44.22
CA ASN A 697 10.10 10.13 42.88
C ASN A 697 9.50 9.16 41.85
N LEU A 698 8.24 8.78 42.05
CA LEU A 698 7.48 8.00 41.07
C LEU A 698 6.70 8.94 40.14
N CYS A 699 7.00 8.88 38.84
CA CYS A 699 6.28 9.58 37.79
C CYS A 699 5.46 8.57 36.96
N ALA A 700 4.15 8.53 37.20
CA ALA A 700 3.22 7.73 36.41
C ALA A 700 2.57 8.59 35.31
N ILE A 701 2.49 8.07 34.09
CA ILE A 701 1.78 8.72 32.98
C ILE A 701 0.83 7.73 32.31
N GLY A 702 -0.36 8.19 31.93
CA GLY A 702 -1.34 7.36 31.27
C GLY A 702 -2.68 8.04 31.03
N ASP A 703 -3.63 7.27 30.51
CA ASP A 703 -5.01 7.70 30.30
C ASP A 703 -5.97 6.61 30.81
N PRO A 704 -6.73 6.83 31.91
CA PRO A 704 -7.66 5.82 32.41
C PRO A 704 -8.80 5.52 31.43
N ASP A 705 -9.12 6.43 30.49
CA ASP A 705 -10.07 6.13 29.40
C ASP A 705 -9.47 5.29 28.26
N GLN A 706 -8.21 4.88 28.38
CA GLN A 706 -7.56 3.88 27.53
C GLN A 706 -7.27 2.58 28.26
N ALA A 707 -7.81 2.35 29.47
CA ALA A 707 -7.69 1.06 30.17
C ALA A 707 -8.54 -0.01 29.47
N ILE A 708 -7.89 -0.93 28.75
CA ILE A 708 -8.56 -1.92 27.87
C ILE A 708 -8.01 -3.35 28.04
N TYR A 709 -7.32 -3.62 29.14
CA TYR A 709 -6.68 -4.91 29.42
C TYR A 709 -7.16 -5.52 30.74
N SER A 710 -8.38 -5.23 31.21
CA SER A 710 -8.87 -5.82 32.47
C SER A 710 -8.96 -7.35 32.39
N PHE A 711 -9.25 -7.88 31.19
CA PHE A 711 -9.24 -9.31 30.91
C PHE A 711 -7.87 -9.98 31.09
N ARG A 712 -6.79 -9.19 31.21
CA ARG A 712 -5.43 -9.65 31.54
C ARG A 712 -5.04 -9.37 33.00
N GLY A 713 -5.97 -8.91 33.82
CA GLY A 713 -5.75 -8.58 35.24
C GLY A 713 -5.38 -7.12 35.53
N ALA A 714 -5.37 -6.24 34.52
CA ALA A 714 -5.12 -4.82 34.74
C ALA A 714 -6.26 -4.17 35.54
N ASP A 715 -5.93 -3.32 36.50
CA ASP A 715 -6.91 -2.60 37.30
C ASP A 715 -6.66 -1.09 37.25
N VAL A 716 -7.54 -0.38 36.52
CA VAL A 716 -7.53 1.09 36.43
C VAL A 716 -7.74 1.76 37.78
N GLY A 717 -8.27 1.03 38.77
CA GLY A 717 -8.37 1.45 40.16
C GLY A 717 -7.05 2.00 40.69
N TYR A 718 -5.91 1.34 40.40
CA TYR A 718 -4.56 1.81 40.81
C TYR A 718 -4.22 3.19 40.26
N PHE A 719 -4.67 3.51 39.04
CA PHE A 719 -4.51 4.84 38.46
C PHE A 719 -5.31 5.89 39.24
N LEU A 720 -6.56 5.55 39.61
CA LEU A 720 -7.48 6.48 40.27
C LEU A 720 -7.11 6.78 41.73
N ARG A 721 -6.53 5.80 42.42
CA ARG A 721 -6.08 5.92 43.82
C ARG A 721 -4.63 6.38 43.98
N PHE A 722 -3.92 6.71 42.89
CA PHE A 722 -2.50 7.11 42.94
C PHE A 722 -2.23 8.21 43.98
N SER A 723 -3.08 9.25 44.02
CA SER A 723 -2.95 10.35 44.98
C SER A 723 -3.29 9.97 46.42
N GLU A 724 -3.94 8.83 46.65
CA GLU A 724 -4.20 8.27 47.99
C GLU A 724 -2.98 7.46 48.46
N ASP A 725 -2.32 6.74 47.56
CA ASP A 725 -1.21 5.84 47.89
C ASP A 725 0.16 6.50 47.94
N PHE A 726 0.36 7.57 47.15
CA PHE A 726 1.58 8.36 47.07
C PHE A 726 1.30 9.76 47.62
N THR A 727 1.93 10.07 48.75
CA THR A 727 1.67 11.30 49.54
C THR A 727 2.16 12.53 48.78
N ASP A 728 1.41 13.64 48.85
CA ASP A 728 1.70 14.90 48.15
C ASP A 728 1.84 14.76 46.62
N ALA A 729 1.23 13.72 46.03
CA ALA A 729 1.28 13.48 44.59
C ALA A 729 0.75 14.69 43.79
N ARG A 730 1.58 15.18 42.88
CA ARG A 730 1.18 16.25 41.95
C ARG A 730 0.41 15.65 40.78
N LEU A 731 -0.66 16.32 40.37
CA LEU A 731 -1.47 15.94 39.22
C LEU A 731 -1.30 16.97 38.09
N VAL A 732 -0.86 16.52 36.91
CA VAL A 732 -0.79 17.34 35.70
C VAL A 732 -1.68 16.74 34.61
N ARG A 733 -2.44 17.58 33.90
CA ARG A 733 -3.33 17.15 32.81
C ARG A 733 -2.83 17.67 31.47
N LEU A 734 -2.68 16.79 30.49
CA LEU A 734 -2.36 17.14 29.11
C LEU A 734 -3.64 17.06 28.26
N ASN A 735 -4.13 18.22 27.79
CA ASN A 735 -5.39 18.31 27.04
C ASN A 735 -5.18 18.61 25.55
N ARG A 736 -4.00 19.10 25.14
CA ARG A 736 -3.73 19.48 23.75
C ARG A 736 -3.32 18.25 22.94
N ASN A 737 -4.13 17.89 21.94
CA ASN A 737 -3.92 16.75 21.06
C ASN A 737 -3.24 17.18 19.75
N TYR A 738 -2.12 16.55 19.42
CA TYR A 738 -1.31 16.84 18.23
C TYR A 738 -1.54 15.87 17.09
N ARG A 739 -2.43 14.89 17.26
CA ARG A 739 -2.61 13.76 16.36
C ARG A 739 -3.81 13.94 15.44
N SER A 740 -4.99 14.12 16.03
CA SER A 740 -6.27 13.96 15.36
C SER A 740 -6.90 15.29 15.00
N SER A 741 -7.64 15.31 13.89
CA SER A 741 -8.44 16.46 13.47
C SER A 741 -9.59 16.77 14.43
N ALA A 742 -10.09 18.01 14.37
CA ALA A 742 -11.15 18.48 15.26
C ALA A 742 -12.44 17.62 15.21
N PRO A 743 -12.97 17.21 14.02
CA PRO A 743 -14.15 16.35 13.96
C PRO A 743 -13.95 14.98 14.63
N ILE A 744 -12.77 14.38 14.44
CA ILE A 744 -12.42 13.08 15.03
C ILE A 744 -12.36 13.19 16.56
N LEU A 745 -11.70 14.22 17.09
CA LEU A 745 -11.63 14.45 18.54
C LEU A 745 -13.00 14.72 19.16
N ALA A 746 -13.84 15.53 18.50
CA ALA A 746 -15.20 15.78 18.95
C ALA A 746 -16.01 14.49 19.04
N ALA A 747 -15.95 13.65 18.00
CA ALA A 747 -16.62 12.34 17.99
C ALA A 747 -16.09 11.42 19.09
N ALA A 748 -14.76 11.36 19.28
CA ALA A 748 -14.15 10.53 20.31
C ALA A 748 -14.53 10.96 21.74
N VAL A 749 -14.48 12.27 22.04
CA VAL A 749 -14.85 12.80 23.35
C VAL A 749 -16.33 12.57 23.65
N GLN A 750 -17.22 12.74 22.67
CA GLN A 750 -18.65 12.45 22.83
C GLN A 750 -18.90 10.95 23.05
N ALA A 751 -18.18 10.09 22.31
CA ALA A 751 -18.31 8.64 22.42
C ALA A 751 -17.96 8.10 23.81
N ILE A 752 -16.92 8.65 24.46
CA ILE A 752 -16.45 8.20 25.77
C ILE A 752 -17.15 8.87 26.95
N ALA A 753 -17.73 10.06 26.75
CA ALA A 753 -18.32 10.89 27.82
C ALA A 753 -19.23 10.13 28.81
N PRO A 754 -20.10 9.18 28.39
CA PRO A 754 -21.00 8.47 29.32
C PRO A 754 -20.30 7.63 30.39
N SER A 755 -19.07 7.16 30.14
CA SER A 755 -18.32 6.32 31.08
C SER A 755 -16.88 6.81 31.27
N SER A 756 -16.64 8.09 31.02
CA SER A 756 -15.29 8.66 31.13
C SER A 756 -14.84 8.68 32.58
N LEU A 757 -13.67 8.11 32.85
CA LEU A 757 -12.98 8.13 34.13
C LEU A 757 -12.23 9.44 34.36
N VAL A 758 -12.07 10.29 33.34
CA VAL A 758 -11.47 11.62 33.46
C VAL A 758 -12.55 12.68 33.58
N ARG A 759 -12.73 13.17 34.81
CA ARG A 759 -13.70 14.23 35.11
C ARG A 759 -13.45 15.48 34.28
N GLY A 760 -14.45 15.85 33.49
CA GLY A 760 -14.39 17.02 32.60
C GLY A 760 -13.47 16.83 31.39
N ARG A 761 -13.32 15.60 30.89
CA ARG A 761 -12.44 15.28 29.74
C ARG A 761 -12.57 16.31 28.62
N ARG A 762 -11.42 16.84 28.22
CA ARG A 762 -11.25 17.76 27.10
C ARG A 762 -10.03 17.35 26.28
N LEU A 763 -10.17 17.32 24.96
CA LEU A 763 -9.08 17.13 24.00
C LEU A 763 -9.15 18.23 22.95
N ASP A 764 -8.18 19.14 22.99
CA ASP A 764 -8.13 20.29 22.10
C ASP A 764 -7.20 20.02 20.91
N PRO A 765 -7.69 20.11 19.67
CA PRO A 765 -6.83 19.93 18.50
C PRO A 765 -5.75 21.01 18.46
N ALA A 766 -4.49 20.61 18.32
CA ALA A 766 -3.37 21.52 18.12
C ALA A 766 -3.38 22.13 16.70
N ARG A 767 -3.90 21.38 15.72
CA ARG A 767 -4.11 21.82 14.33
C ARG A 767 -5.58 22.19 14.14
N LEU A 768 -5.84 23.46 13.85
CA LEU A 768 -7.16 23.92 13.44
C LEU A 768 -7.21 23.95 11.91
N ASP A 769 -7.95 23.02 11.33
CA ASP A 769 -8.25 22.97 9.91
C ASP A 769 -9.78 23.07 9.72
N PRO A 770 -10.30 24.21 9.25
CA PRO A 770 -11.73 24.41 9.01
C PRO A 770 -12.31 23.47 7.95
N GLU A 771 -11.47 22.96 7.04
CA GLU A 771 -11.84 22.07 5.94
C GLU A 771 -11.59 20.60 6.30
N ALA A 772 -11.27 20.29 7.56
CA ALA A 772 -11.06 18.93 8.02
C ALA A 772 -12.31 18.06 7.74
N PRO A 773 -12.15 16.88 7.11
CA PRO A 773 -13.29 16.03 6.76
C PRO A 773 -14.01 15.53 8.01
N LEU A 774 -15.33 15.40 7.91
CA LEU A 774 -16.17 14.77 8.92
C LEU A 774 -15.87 13.26 9.01
N VAL A 775 -16.37 12.61 10.06
CA VAL A 775 -16.24 11.16 10.21
C VAL A 775 -17.14 10.49 9.17
N GLY A 776 -16.56 9.70 8.26
CA GLY A 776 -17.34 9.00 7.25
C GLY A 776 -18.13 7.85 7.87
N ARG A 777 -19.44 7.81 7.66
CA ARG A 777 -20.31 6.72 8.13
C ARG A 777 -20.87 5.95 6.95
N TYR A 778 -20.70 4.63 6.94
CA TYR A 778 -21.21 3.74 5.90
C TYR A 778 -22.12 2.64 6.46
N PRO A 779 -23.43 2.62 6.11
CA PRO A 779 -24.33 1.51 6.39
C PRO A 779 -24.27 0.47 5.27
N ALA A 780 -23.55 -0.65 5.49
CA ALA A 780 -23.47 -1.73 4.51
C ALA A 780 -24.64 -2.72 4.70
N ALA A 781 -25.22 -3.25 3.61
CA ALA A 781 -26.26 -4.27 3.68
C ALA A 781 -25.70 -5.67 4.02
N SER A 782 -24.40 -5.89 3.87
CA SER A 782 -23.71 -7.16 4.14
C SER A 782 -22.22 -6.97 4.43
N VAL A 783 -21.56 -8.00 4.97
CA VAL A 783 -20.10 -8.02 5.18
C VAL A 783 -19.32 -7.85 3.87
N ALA A 784 -19.83 -8.41 2.76
CA ALA A 784 -19.19 -8.25 1.45
C ALA A 784 -19.22 -6.79 0.99
N GLU A 785 -20.35 -6.11 1.17
CA GLU A 785 -20.48 -4.69 0.83
C GLU A 785 -19.65 -3.79 1.75
N GLU A 786 -19.52 -4.14 3.03
CA GLU A 786 -18.61 -3.45 3.96
C GLU A 786 -17.16 -3.56 3.48
N ALA A 787 -16.73 -4.75 3.04
CA ALA A 787 -15.40 -4.97 2.49
C ALA A 787 -15.18 -4.21 1.17
N ASP A 788 -16.17 -4.19 0.28
CA ASP A 788 -16.12 -3.45 -0.98
C ASP A 788 -16.07 -1.93 -0.75
N PHE A 789 -16.72 -1.43 0.31
CA PHE A 789 -16.59 -0.03 0.73
C PHE A 789 -15.16 0.32 1.12
N VAL A 790 -14.48 -0.55 1.91
CA VAL A 790 -13.07 -0.36 2.26
C VAL A 790 -12.22 -0.33 0.99
N VAL A 791 -12.37 -1.32 0.10
CA VAL A 791 -11.61 -1.40 -1.17
C VAL A 791 -11.79 -0.14 -2.01
N ARG A 792 -13.05 0.29 -2.24
CA ARG A 792 -13.36 1.47 -3.07
C ARG A 792 -12.78 2.74 -2.45
N THR A 793 -12.90 2.90 -1.14
CA THR A 793 -12.41 4.10 -0.46
C THR A 793 -10.88 4.12 -0.44
N VAL A 794 -10.22 2.97 -0.30
CA VAL A 794 -8.76 2.87 -0.44
C VAL A 794 -8.33 3.24 -1.87
N ASP A 795 -8.99 2.70 -2.90
CA ASP A 795 -8.76 3.05 -4.32
C ASP A 795 -8.82 4.57 -4.52
N ASP A 796 -9.86 5.22 -3.97
CA ASP A 796 -10.04 6.68 -4.04
C ASP A 796 -8.95 7.45 -3.29
N LEU A 797 -8.59 7.02 -2.08
CA LEU A 797 -7.61 7.70 -1.21
C LEU A 797 -6.18 7.65 -1.77
N VAL A 798 -5.80 6.56 -2.42
CA VAL A 798 -4.49 6.46 -3.09
C VAL A 798 -4.53 7.07 -4.50
N GLY A 799 -5.68 7.61 -4.95
CA GLY A 799 -5.84 8.31 -6.22
C GLY A 799 -5.98 7.39 -7.45
N GLY A 800 -6.53 6.19 -7.29
CA GLY A 800 -6.77 5.21 -8.35
C GLY A 800 -5.73 4.09 -8.45
N LEU A 801 -6.16 2.84 -8.56
CA LEU A 801 -5.33 1.63 -8.68
C LEU A 801 -5.14 1.17 -10.13
N SER A 802 -5.91 1.73 -11.06
CA SER A 802 -5.79 1.42 -12.49
C SER A 802 -6.28 2.58 -13.36
N HIS A 803 -5.85 2.59 -14.62
CA HIS A 803 -6.42 3.48 -15.65
C HIS A 803 -7.94 3.36 -15.74
N ARG A 804 -8.51 2.17 -15.53
CA ARG A 804 -9.96 1.96 -15.56
C ARG A 804 -10.68 2.66 -14.42
N SER A 805 -10.09 2.68 -13.21
CA SER A 805 -10.66 3.39 -12.06
C SER A 805 -10.80 4.88 -12.37
N LEU A 806 -9.79 5.45 -13.02
CA LEU A 806 -9.72 6.86 -13.42
C LEU A 806 -10.65 7.18 -14.61
N ASP A 807 -10.59 6.39 -15.69
CA ASP A 807 -11.42 6.54 -16.90
C ASP A 807 -12.92 6.44 -16.61
N SER A 808 -13.31 5.78 -15.51
CA SER A 808 -14.71 5.66 -15.12
C SER A 808 -15.32 6.98 -14.61
N GLY A 809 -14.49 7.99 -14.32
CA GLY A 809 -14.93 9.27 -13.73
C GLY A 809 -15.44 9.14 -12.30
N ARG A 810 -15.25 7.97 -11.64
CA ARG A 810 -15.59 7.75 -10.23
C ARG A 810 -14.60 8.40 -9.27
N ILE A 811 -13.36 8.59 -9.72
CA ILE A 811 -12.26 9.16 -8.94
C ILE A 811 -11.83 10.46 -9.63
N ASP A 812 -11.69 11.53 -8.86
CA ASP A 812 -11.29 12.86 -9.36
C ASP A 812 -9.81 12.91 -9.83
N GLY A 813 -9.05 11.80 -9.76
CA GLY A 813 -7.71 11.64 -10.35
C GLY A 813 -6.65 12.61 -9.82
N ARG A 814 -6.83 13.17 -8.63
CA ARG A 814 -5.89 14.09 -7.98
C ARG A 814 -4.69 13.32 -7.44
N SER A 815 -3.50 13.91 -7.55
CA SER A 815 -2.32 13.44 -6.83
C SER A 815 -2.62 13.50 -5.33
N THR A 816 -2.47 12.37 -4.64
CA THR A 816 -2.66 12.27 -3.19
C THR A 816 -1.30 12.06 -2.53
N SER A 817 -1.17 12.52 -1.29
CA SER A 817 0.00 12.26 -0.44
C SER A 817 -0.14 10.96 0.37
N LEU A 818 -1.24 10.22 0.16
CA LEU A 818 -1.59 9.02 0.91
C LEU A 818 -1.20 7.77 0.11
N SER A 819 -0.45 6.87 0.74
CA SER A 819 -0.12 5.55 0.22
C SER A 819 -0.81 4.44 1.02
N PHE A 820 -0.50 3.18 0.74
CA PHE A 820 -1.11 2.05 1.46
C PHE A 820 -0.71 1.99 2.93
N SER A 821 0.53 2.32 3.30
CA SER A 821 1.00 2.29 4.69
C SER A 821 0.33 3.34 5.58
N ASP A 822 -0.19 4.42 4.99
CA ASP A 822 -0.93 5.47 5.68
C ASP A 822 -2.36 5.03 6.11
N ILE A 823 -2.78 3.82 5.75
CA ILE A 823 -4.15 3.32 5.94
C ILE A 823 -4.18 2.10 6.86
N ALA A 824 -5.04 2.15 7.88
CA ALA A 824 -5.34 1.00 8.73
C ALA A 824 -6.83 0.62 8.74
N VAL A 825 -7.10 -0.68 8.84
CA VAL A 825 -8.43 -1.25 9.10
C VAL A 825 -8.43 -1.90 10.48
N LEU A 826 -9.25 -1.36 11.37
CA LEU A 826 -9.40 -1.78 12.75
C LEU A 826 -10.71 -2.54 12.94
N TYR A 827 -10.64 -3.64 13.70
CA TYR A 827 -11.78 -4.51 14.00
C TYR A 827 -11.72 -5.02 15.44
N ARG A 828 -12.87 -5.49 15.97
CA ARG A 828 -12.95 -5.97 17.37
C ARG A 828 -12.44 -7.40 17.54
N THR A 829 -12.73 -8.27 16.57
CA THR A 829 -12.39 -9.70 16.60
C THR A 829 -11.70 -10.12 15.32
N ASP A 830 -10.75 -11.06 15.42
CA ASP A 830 -9.93 -11.47 14.29
C ASP A 830 -10.73 -12.10 13.13
N ALA A 831 -11.89 -12.70 13.43
CA ALA A 831 -12.81 -13.25 12.44
C ALA A 831 -13.30 -12.21 11.41
N GLN A 832 -13.22 -10.92 11.70
CA GLN A 832 -13.59 -9.85 10.77
C GLN A 832 -12.52 -9.61 9.69
N ALA A 833 -11.28 -10.08 9.90
CA ALA A 833 -10.17 -9.79 8.99
C ALA A 833 -10.33 -10.49 7.64
N ALA A 834 -10.73 -11.77 7.63
CA ALA A 834 -10.72 -12.60 6.42
C ALA A 834 -11.52 -12.00 5.24
N PRO A 835 -12.79 -11.56 5.40
CA PRO A 835 -13.53 -10.94 4.30
C PRO A 835 -12.87 -9.67 3.75
N ILE A 836 -12.22 -8.87 4.61
CA ILE A 836 -11.51 -7.65 4.22
C ILE A 836 -10.23 -7.99 3.48
N VAL A 837 -9.42 -8.92 4.00
CA VAL A 837 -8.20 -9.42 3.34
C VAL A 837 -8.54 -9.98 1.96
N ASP A 838 -9.59 -10.79 1.86
CA ASP A 838 -10.03 -11.38 0.60
C ASP A 838 -10.45 -10.28 -0.40
N ALA A 839 -11.17 -9.26 0.06
CA ALA A 839 -11.61 -8.15 -0.80
C ALA A 839 -10.43 -7.28 -1.28
N LEU A 840 -9.52 -6.88 -0.37
CA LEU A 840 -8.30 -6.14 -0.71
C LEU A 840 -7.42 -6.94 -1.67
N THR A 841 -7.24 -8.23 -1.40
CA THR A 841 -6.47 -9.14 -2.26
C THR A 841 -7.10 -9.27 -3.64
N ARG A 842 -8.42 -9.48 -3.73
CA ARG A 842 -9.15 -9.48 -5.01
C ARG A 842 -9.06 -8.15 -5.74
N ALA A 843 -8.74 -7.05 -5.06
CA ALA A 843 -8.54 -5.74 -5.67
C ALA A 843 -7.07 -5.48 -6.07
N ASN A 844 -6.13 -6.38 -5.75
CA ASN A 844 -4.67 -6.15 -5.80
C ASN A 844 -4.20 -5.01 -4.89
N ILE A 845 -4.87 -4.78 -3.77
CA ILE A 845 -4.38 -3.84 -2.76
C ILE A 845 -3.44 -4.61 -1.82
N PRO A 846 -2.16 -4.20 -1.70
CA PRO A 846 -1.24 -4.80 -0.74
C PRO A 846 -1.80 -4.68 0.68
N VAL A 847 -1.88 -5.80 1.37
CA VAL A 847 -2.46 -5.90 2.71
C VAL A 847 -1.52 -6.65 3.64
N GLN A 848 -1.32 -6.09 4.83
CA GLN A 848 -0.59 -6.72 5.92
C GLN A 848 -1.50 -6.86 7.13
N LYS A 849 -1.70 -8.10 7.58
CA LYS A 849 -2.37 -8.37 8.86
C LYS A 849 -1.32 -8.31 9.96
N ARG A 850 -1.48 -7.40 10.91
CA ARG A 850 -0.64 -7.29 12.09
C ARG A 850 -1.37 -7.93 13.25
N SER A 851 -1.09 -9.21 13.47
CA SER A 851 -1.58 -9.93 14.64
C SER A 851 -0.55 -9.93 15.76
N HIS A 852 -1.02 -10.08 17.01
CA HIS A 852 -0.17 -10.49 18.13
C HIS A 852 0.05 -12.00 18.15
N ASP A 853 -0.51 -12.72 17.17
CA ASP A 853 -0.25 -14.15 16.99
C ASP A 853 1.27 -14.34 16.92
N ARG A 854 1.76 -15.25 17.76
CA ARG A 854 3.19 -15.49 17.85
C ARG A 854 3.59 -16.14 16.54
N LEU A 855 4.79 -15.80 16.04
CA LEU A 855 5.29 -16.37 14.80
C LEU A 855 5.24 -17.91 14.81
N ARG A 856 5.46 -18.52 16.00
CA ARG A 856 5.38 -19.97 16.22
C ARG A 856 3.98 -20.59 16.13
N ASP A 857 2.93 -19.81 16.32
CA ASP A 857 1.54 -20.29 16.35
C ASP A 857 1.01 -20.51 14.92
N ARG A 858 1.73 -20.01 13.92
CA ARG A 858 1.39 -20.23 12.52
C ARG A 858 1.56 -21.72 12.17
N PRO A 859 0.54 -22.33 11.52
CA PRO A 859 0.60 -23.71 11.08
C PRO A 859 1.90 -24.03 10.31
N GLY A 860 2.62 -25.07 10.73
CA GLY A 860 3.90 -25.49 10.14
C GLY A 860 5.15 -24.91 10.81
N VAL A 861 5.10 -23.72 11.44
CA VAL A 861 6.29 -23.08 12.03
C VAL A 861 6.86 -23.89 13.20
N ALA A 862 6.02 -24.29 14.16
CA ALA A 862 6.47 -25.10 15.29
C ALA A 862 7.08 -26.44 14.86
N ALA A 863 6.56 -27.04 13.79
CA ALA A 863 7.07 -28.29 13.24
C ALA A 863 8.46 -28.10 12.62
N ILE A 864 8.67 -27.02 11.85
CA ILE A 864 9.97 -26.65 11.29
C ILE A 864 10.98 -26.33 12.39
N ALA A 865 10.59 -25.54 13.41
CA ALA A 865 11.46 -25.19 14.52
C ALA A 865 11.90 -26.41 15.34
N ARG A 866 11.02 -27.41 15.49
CA ARG A 866 11.36 -28.70 16.11
C ARG A 866 12.33 -29.51 15.26
N GLU A 867 12.10 -29.58 13.95
CA GLU A 867 13.00 -30.28 13.03
C GLU A 867 14.41 -29.68 13.07
N LEU A 868 14.52 -28.35 13.05
CA LEU A 868 15.81 -27.64 13.15
C LEU A 868 16.57 -27.89 14.46
N ARG A 869 15.86 -28.14 15.56
CA ARG A 869 16.47 -28.47 16.86
C ARG A 869 17.09 -29.86 16.92
N HIS A 870 16.58 -30.80 16.11
CA HIS A 870 16.95 -32.21 16.20
C HIS A 870 17.70 -32.73 14.97
N ALA A 871 17.82 -31.93 13.92
CA ALA A 871 18.53 -32.30 12.72
C ALA A 871 20.05 -32.15 12.91
N ASP A 872 20.71 -33.24 13.32
CA ASP A 872 22.16 -33.34 13.30
C ASP A 872 22.68 -33.41 11.85
N GLY A 873 23.65 -32.56 11.50
CA GLY A 873 24.39 -32.65 10.23
C GLY A 873 23.82 -31.88 9.03
N LEU A 874 22.82 -31.01 9.20
CA LEU A 874 22.41 -30.07 8.14
C LEU A 874 23.53 -29.02 7.90
N ALA A 875 24.28 -29.17 6.80
CA ALA A 875 25.31 -28.22 6.41
C ALA A 875 24.70 -27.02 5.64
N GLY A 876 25.23 -25.81 5.87
CA GLY A 876 24.84 -24.58 5.16
C GLY A 876 24.15 -23.54 6.05
N SER A 877 23.83 -22.39 5.45
CA SER A 877 23.23 -21.25 6.17
C SER A 877 21.94 -21.63 6.90
N LEU A 878 21.63 -20.98 8.02
CA LEU A 878 20.37 -21.23 8.76
C LEU A 878 19.12 -21.13 7.87
N ALA A 879 19.11 -20.18 6.93
CA ALA A 879 18.03 -20.04 5.96
C ALA A 879 17.88 -21.25 5.02
N ALA A 880 19.00 -21.87 4.61
CA ALA A 880 18.98 -23.11 3.83
C ALA A 880 18.46 -24.29 4.68
N ARG A 881 18.90 -24.36 5.94
CA ARG A 881 18.43 -25.36 6.90
C ARG A 881 16.92 -25.28 7.14
N VAL A 882 16.37 -24.07 7.27
CA VAL A 882 14.92 -23.81 7.39
C VAL A 882 14.15 -24.36 6.18
N ARG A 883 14.64 -24.14 4.96
CA ARG A 883 13.99 -24.63 3.73
C ARG A 883 14.03 -26.16 3.64
N LEU A 884 15.16 -26.78 3.97
CA LEU A 884 15.33 -28.23 4.01
C LEU A 884 14.41 -28.87 5.06
N ALA A 885 14.41 -28.33 6.28
CA ALA A 885 13.49 -28.76 7.34
C ALA A 885 12.03 -28.61 6.89
N GLY A 886 11.69 -27.52 6.22
CA GLY A 886 10.38 -27.30 5.63
C GLY A 886 9.97 -28.32 4.59
N GLN A 887 10.87 -28.74 3.69
CA GLN A 887 10.60 -29.80 2.71
C GLN A 887 10.30 -31.13 3.41
N VAL A 888 11.14 -31.53 4.35
CA VAL A 888 10.95 -32.76 5.14
C VAL A 888 9.61 -32.74 5.88
N VAL A 889 9.30 -31.62 6.52
CA VAL A 889 8.05 -31.44 7.25
C VAL A 889 6.84 -31.45 6.29
N ALA A 890 6.92 -30.81 5.12
CA ALA A 890 5.84 -30.78 4.15
C ALA A 890 5.55 -32.17 3.55
N GLU A 891 6.58 -32.95 3.24
CA GLU A 891 6.45 -34.34 2.78
C GLU A 891 5.80 -35.21 3.85
N ARG A 892 6.20 -35.03 5.11
CA ARG A 892 5.61 -35.76 6.24
C ARG A 892 4.11 -35.50 6.40
N PHE A 893 3.67 -34.27 6.13
CA PHE A 893 2.25 -33.89 6.18
C PHE A 893 1.49 -34.14 4.87
N ALA A 894 2.15 -34.60 3.80
CA ALA A 894 1.50 -34.97 2.54
C ALA A 894 0.94 -36.39 2.54
N VAL A 895 1.34 -37.24 3.50
CA VAL A 895 0.89 -38.63 3.63
C VAL A 895 -0.27 -38.71 4.63
N PRO A 896 -1.46 -39.23 4.25
CA PRO A 896 -2.56 -39.45 5.21
C PRO A 896 -2.16 -40.50 6.25
N THR A 897 -2.21 -40.16 7.53
CA THR A 897 -2.02 -41.13 8.62
C THR A 897 -3.29 -41.95 8.86
N LEU A 898 -3.13 -43.22 9.22
CA LEU A 898 -4.22 -44.18 9.46
C LEU A 898 -5.10 -43.82 10.67
N ASP A 899 -4.60 -42.98 11.57
CA ASP A 899 -5.34 -42.48 12.73
C ASP A 899 -5.91 -41.11 12.37
N GLY A 900 -7.22 -41.04 12.10
CA GLY A 900 -7.97 -39.82 11.75
C GLY A 900 -8.06 -38.76 12.85
N ALA A 901 -7.06 -38.63 13.72
CA ALA A 901 -6.87 -37.50 14.63
C ALA A 901 -5.91 -36.50 13.97
N GLY A 902 -6.50 -35.48 13.33
CA GLY A 902 -5.87 -34.61 12.36
C GLY A 902 -4.66 -33.82 12.84
N SER A 903 -3.61 -33.82 12.01
CA SER A 903 -2.80 -32.62 11.85
C SER A 903 -3.67 -31.54 11.21
N THR A 904 -3.87 -30.42 11.88
CA THR A 904 -4.46 -29.19 11.30
C THR A 904 -3.52 -28.50 10.31
N VAL A 905 -2.27 -28.96 10.20
CA VAL A 905 -1.22 -28.40 9.35
C VAL A 905 -1.18 -29.15 8.02
N ARG A 906 -1.36 -28.42 6.92
CA ARG A 906 -1.32 -28.92 5.54
C ARG A 906 0.03 -28.61 4.89
N PRO A 907 0.45 -29.30 3.81
CA PRO A 907 1.70 -29.00 3.11
C PRO A 907 1.83 -27.54 2.65
N GLU A 908 0.74 -26.89 2.25
CA GLU A 908 0.70 -25.47 1.91
C GLU A 908 0.99 -24.54 3.10
N ASP A 909 0.58 -24.96 4.30
CA ASP A 909 0.83 -24.21 5.53
C ASP A 909 2.32 -24.28 5.90
N VAL A 910 2.96 -25.45 5.71
CA VAL A 910 4.41 -25.63 5.90
C VAL A 910 5.22 -24.79 4.90
N ARG A 911 4.80 -24.73 3.63
CA ARG A 911 5.47 -23.86 2.64
C ARG A 911 5.37 -22.38 3.04
N SER A 912 4.18 -21.95 3.44
CA SER A 912 3.95 -20.59 3.95
C SER A 912 4.80 -20.28 5.18
N ALA A 913 4.99 -21.26 6.08
CA ALA A 913 5.87 -21.14 7.23
C ALA A 913 7.35 -21.01 6.81
N VAL A 914 7.83 -21.77 5.82
CA VAL A 914 9.19 -21.62 5.29
C VAL A 914 9.43 -20.21 4.75
N ASP A 915 8.48 -19.69 3.98
CA ASP A 915 8.57 -18.36 3.39
C ASP A 915 8.66 -17.27 4.46
N LEU A 916 7.93 -17.45 5.56
CA LEU A 916 7.94 -16.56 6.72
C LEU A 916 9.21 -16.66 7.57
N LEU A 917 9.75 -17.87 7.75
CA LEU A 917 10.91 -18.12 8.61
C LEU A 917 12.25 -17.82 7.92
N THR A 918 12.29 -17.91 6.60
CA THR A 918 13.52 -17.70 5.83
C THR A 918 14.12 -16.29 6.03
N PRO A 919 13.35 -15.18 6.00
CA PRO A 919 13.86 -13.85 6.30
C PRO A 919 14.38 -13.72 7.73
N LEU A 920 13.65 -14.25 8.72
CA LEU A 920 14.06 -14.25 10.12
C LEU A 920 15.41 -14.99 10.29
N ALA A 921 15.55 -16.16 9.67
CA ALA A 921 16.78 -16.94 9.70
C ALA A 921 17.97 -16.19 9.08
N ARG A 922 17.75 -15.41 8.02
CA ARG A 922 18.81 -14.58 7.41
C ARG A 922 19.27 -13.47 8.35
N ARG A 923 18.35 -12.80 9.07
CA ARG A 923 18.71 -11.74 10.03
C ARG A 923 19.49 -12.28 11.23
N CYS A 924 19.16 -13.49 11.68
CA CYS A 924 19.91 -14.17 12.75
C CYS A 924 21.25 -14.75 12.27
N GLY A 925 21.57 -14.67 10.98
CA GLY A 925 22.76 -15.30 10.42
C GLY A 925 22.75 -16.82 10.60
N ASP A 926 23.81 -17.37 11.19
CA ASP A 926 23.92 -18.81 11.47
C ASP A 926 23.60 -19.19 12.93
N ASP A 927 23.24 -18.20 13.76
CA ASP A 927 22.92 -18.37 15.18
C ASP A 927 21.51 -18.98 15.37
N LEU A 928 21.48 -20.29 15.60
CA LEU A 928 20.26 -21.04 15.82
C LEU A 928 19.55 -20.67 17.14
N GLU A 929 20.29 -20.37 18.20
CA GLU A 929 19.71 -20.03 19.50
C GLU A 929 19.04 -18.66 19.46
N ALA A 930 19.68 -17.66 18.84
CA ALA A 930 19.08 -16.36 18.60
C ALA A 930 17.81 -16.47 17.73
N PHE A 931 17.85 -17.30 16.67
CA PHE A 931 16.69 -17.56 15.81
C PHE A 931 15.53 -18.23 16.54
N LEU A 932 15.80 -19.27 17.35
CA LEU A 932 14.78 -19.96 18.13
C LEU A 932 14.19 -19.06 19.23
N SER A 933 15.01 -18.20 19.85
CA SER A 933 14.56 -17.18 20.81
C SER A 933 13.66 -16.14 20.14
N GLN A 934 14.03 -15.65 18.95
CA GLN A 934 13.19 -14.73 18.17
C GLN A 934 11.90 -15.40 17.67
N LEU A 935 11.92 -16.70 17.36
CA LEU A 935 10.73 -17.49 17.04
C LEU A 935 9.76 -17.64 18.21
N ALA A 936 10.30 -17.86 19.42
CA ALA A 936 9.53 -18.05 20.63
C ALA A 936 8.91 -16.76 21.17
N THR A 937 9.55 -15.62 20.90
CA THR A 937 9.18 -14.30 21.45
C THR A 937 8.71 -13.30 20.40
N GLY A 938 8.92 -13.54 19.12
CA GLY A 938 8.63 -12.62 18.01
C GLY A 938 7.17 -12.66 17.57
N ALA A 939 6.67 -11.49 17.18
CA ALA A 939 5.35 -11.35 16.57
C ALA A 939 5.45 -11.63 15.07
N GLU A 940 4.38 -12.10 14.45
CA GLU A 940 4.32 -12.40 13.00
C GLU A 940 4.81 -11.23 12.12
N VAL A 941 4.60 -10.01 12.59
CA VAL A 941 4.98 -8.76 11.93
C VAL A 941 6.49 -8.56 11.78
N ASP A 942 7.30 -9.23 12.59
CA ASP A 942 8.76 -9.09 12.56
C ASP A 942 9.37 -9.82 11.35
N ALA A 943 8.63 -10.70 10.66
CA ALA A 943 9.11 -11.49 9.54
C ALA A 943 8.89 -10.85 8.15
N LEU A 944 8.10 -9.77 8.06
CA LEU A 944 7.78 -9.08 6.81
C LEU A 944 8.90 -8.09 6.40
N ASP A 945 9.05 -7.86 5.09
CA ASP A 945 10.03 -6.90 4.59
C ASP A 945 9.60 -5.46 4.97
N PRO A 946 10.40 -4.71 5.72
CA PRO A 946 10.05 -3.35 6.16
C PRO A 946 9.91 -2.35 5.00
N ARG A 947 10.35 -2.70 3.79
CA ARG A 947 10.21 -1.87 2.58
C ARG A 947 8.82 -1.95 1.94
N ALA A 948 7.97 -2.89 2.36
CA ALA A 948 6.66 -3.12 1.76
C ALA A 948 5.59 -2.12 2.26
N GLU A 949 5.05 -1.32 1.35
CA GLU A 949 3.90 -0.44 1.55
C GLU A 949 2.59 -1.24 1.48
N ALA A 950 1.85 -1.35 2.60
CA ALA A 950 0.61 -2.14 2.63
C ALA A 950 -0.41 -1.62 3.65
N VAL A 951 -1.70 -1.81 3.33
CA VAL A 951 -2.82 -1.50 4.22
C VAL A 951 -2.73 -2.38 5.46
N THR A 952 -2.76 -1.76 6.63
CA THR A 952 -2.54 -2.44 7.90
C THR A 952 -3.85 -2.92 8.52
N LEU A 953 -3.98 -4.22 8.81
CA LEU A 953 -5.14 -4.80 9.50
C LEU A 953 -4.78 -5.14 10.95
N LEU A 954 -5.55 -4.64 11.91
CA LEU A 954 -5.28 -4.78 13.34
C LEU A 954 -6.57 -4.98 14.13
N THR A 955 -6.49 -5.71 15.25
CA THR A 955 -7.54 -5.60 16.26
C THR A 955 -7.47 -4.25 16.96
N LEU A 956 -8.59 -3.78 17.53
CA LEU A 956 -8.63 -2.55 18.33
C LEU A 956 -7.58 -2.55 19.47
N HIS A 957 -7.35 -3.70 20.11
CA HIS A 957 -6.33 -3.87 21.14
C HIS A 957 -4.91 -3.71 20.57
N ALA A 958 -4.65 -4.29 19.38
CA ALA A 958 -3.35 -4.18 18.71
C ALA A 958 -3.05 -2.79 18.17
N ALA A 959 -4.07 -1.96 17.98
CA ALA A 959 -3.89 -0.58 17.54
C ALA A 959 -3.45 0.36 18.68
N LYS A 960 -3.51 -0.07 19.95
CA LYS A 960 -3.10 0.77 21.09
C LYS A 960 -1.63 1.19 20.93
N GLY A 961 -1.36 2.46 21.20
CA GLY A 961 -0.04 3.07 20.97
C GLY A 961 0.21 3.51 19.52
N LEU A 962 -0.47 2.94 18.52
CA LEU A 962 -0.29 3.28 17.11
C LEU A 962 -1.11 4.50 16.67
N GLU A 963 -0.82 5.00 15.47
CA GLU A 963 -1.53 6.08 14.79
C GLU A 963 -1.39 5.95 13.28
N PHE A 964 -2.42 6.37 12.55
CA PHE A 964 -2.48 6.30 11.09
C PHE A 964 -3.18 7.56 10.53
N PRO A 965 -2.72 8.11 9.39
CA PRO A 965 -3.44 9.15 8.65
C PRO A 965 -4.90 8.81 8.40
N VAL A 966 -5.17 7.56 7.99
CA VAL A 966 -6.51 7.06 7.71
C VAL A 966 -6.82 5.80 8.52
N VAL A 967 -7.99 5.77 9.14
CA VAL A 967 -8.50 4.58 9.84
C VAL A 967 -9.91 4.22 9.36
N PHE A 968 -10.09 2.95 9.04
CA PHE A 968 -11.40 2.30 8.92
C PHE A 968 -11.67 1.53 10.20
N LEU A 969 -12.79 1.80 10.87
CA LEU A 969 -13.28 1.02 11.98
C LEU A 969 -14.51 0.23 11.53
N VAL A 970 -14.33 -1.07 11.31
CA VAL A 970 -15.34 -1.95 10.67
C VAL A 970 -16.07 -2.81 11.69
N GLY A 971 -17.31 -3.21 11.36
CA GLY A 971 -18.17 -3.99 12.25
C GLY A 971 -18.55 -3.25 13.53
N VAL A 972 -18.88 -1.96 13.43
CA VAL A 972 -19.38 -1.13 14.54
C VAL A 972 -20.86 -1.44 14.77
N GLU A 973 -21.12 -2.65 15.27
CA GLU A 973 -22.44 -3.29 15.38
C GLU A 973 -22.77 -3.63 16.84
N ASP A 974 -24.04 -3.58 17.23
CA ASP A 974 -24.46 -4.04 18.56
C ASP A 974 -24.24 -5.55 18.71
N GLY A 975 -23.64 -5.97 19.82
CA GLY A 975 -23.21 -7.35 20.06
C GLY A 975 -21.82 -7.71 19.51
N LEU A 976 -21.22 -6.86 18.67
CA LEU A 976 -19.82 -6.96 18.25
C LEU A 976 -18.96 -5.87 18.89
N LEU A 977 -19.41 -4.62 18.88
CA LEU A 977 -18.81 -3.49 19.59
C LEU A 977 -19.95 -2.60 20.14
N PRO A 978 -20.42 -2.82 21.38
CA PRO A 978 -19.80 -3.64 22.42
C PRO A 978 -19.96 -5.15 22.17
N LEU A 979 -18.90 -5.92 22.44
CA LEU A 979 -18.95 -7.37 22.36
C LEU A 979 -19.87 -7.95 23.45
N ARG A 980 -20.82 -8.81 23.06
CA ARG A 980 -21.69 -9.54 23.99
C ARG A 980 -21.63 -11.04 23.72
N TRP A 981 -21.32 -11.84 24.74
CA TRP A 981 -21.33 -13.29 24.61
C TRP A 981 -22.77 -13.83 24.66
N PRO A 982 -23.14 -14.82 23.81
CA PRO A 982 -24.46 -15.44 23.87
C PRO A 982 -24.76 -15.98 25.27
N GLY A 983 -25.90 -15.61 25.84
CA GLY A 983 -26.31 -16.04 27.19
C GLY A 983 -25.67 -15.27 28.35
N SER A 984 -24.82 -14.29 28.08
CA SER A 984 -24.28 -13.37 29.09
C SER A 984 -25.02 -12.04 29.08
N THR A 985 -25.18 -11.43 30.26
CA THR A 985 -25.60 -10.03 30.39
C THR A 985 -24.36 -9.25 30.83
N PRO A 986 -23.72 -8.46 29.96
CA PRO A 986 -22.55 -7.69 30.36
C PRO A 986 -22.95 -6.67 31.43
N ASP A 987 -22.12 -6.54 32.46
CA ASP A 987 -22.28 -5.50 33.47
C ASP A 987 -21.88 -4.12 32.91
N GLU A 988 -22.13 -3.07 33.70
CA GLU A 988 -21.83 -1.69 33.29
C GLU A 988 -20.33 -1.47 33.06
N ASP A 989 -19.47 -2.16 33.82
CA ASP A 989 -18.02 -2.05 33.72
C ASP A 989 -17.50 -2.67 32.41
N ALA A 990 -18.01 -3.82 32.00
CA ALA A 990 -17.69 -4.45 30.72
C ALA A 990 -18.13 -3.58 29.54
N VAL A 991 -19.30 -2.94 29.63
CA VAL A 991 -19.77 -2.00 28.59
C VAL A 991 -18.91 -0.73 28.57
N ALA A 992 -18.50 -0.22 29.73
CA ALA A 992 -17.60 0.91 29.85
C ALA A 992 -16.22 0.61 29.24
N GLU A 993 -15.69 -0.61 29.43
CA GLU A 993 -14.44 -1.03 28.80
C GLU A 993 -14.54 -1.15 27.29
N GLU A 994 -15.62 -1.74 26.76
CA GLU A 994 -15.85 -1.77 25.31
C GLU A 994 -15.99 -0.36 24.72
N ARG A 995 -16.51 0.60 25.50
CA ARG A 995 -16.55 2.02 25.11
C ARG A 995 -15.17 2.66 25.12
N ARG A 996 -14.31 2.34 26.10
CA ARG A 996 -12.88 2.74 26.09
C ARG A 996 -12.16 2.16 24.86
N LEU A 997 -12.47 0.92 24.50
CA LEU A 997 -11.92 0.29 23.30
C LEU A 997 -12.38 0.98 22.00
N PHE A 998 -13.65 1.37 21.91
CA PHE A 998 -14.16 2.20 20.81
C PHE A 998 -13.45 3.56 20.76
N PHE A 999 -13.29 4.23 21.91
CA PHE A 999 -12.55 5.50 22.03
C PHE A 999 -11.08 5.38 21.57
N VAL A 1000 -10.39 4.29 21.94
CA VAL A 1000 -9.03 3.99 21.45
C VAL A 1000 -9.03 3.91 19.92
N GLY A 1001 -9.98 3.18 19.33
CA GLY A 1001 -10.13 3.03 17.87
C GLY A 1001 -10.31 4.36 17.14
N LEU A 1002 -11.23 5.22 17.60
CA LEU A 1002 -11.47 6.54 17.01
C LEU A 1002 -10.20 7.41 17.05
N THR A 1003 -9.44 7.35 18.15
CA THR A 1003 -8.25 8.19 18.39
C THR A 1003 -6.95 7.64 17.80
N ARG A 1004 -7.03 6.58 16.98
CA ARG A 1004 -5.91 6.14 16.14
C ARG A 1004 -5.79 6.97 14.85
N ALA A 1005 -6.89 7.56 14.39
CA ALA A 1005 -6.94 8.35 13.16
C ALA A 1005 -6.34 9.74 13.35
N GLN A 1006 -5.51 10.19 12.40
CA GLN A 1006 -4.98 11.56 12.36
C GLN A 1006 -5.88 12.48 11.52
N ASP A 1007 -6.11 12.12 10.25
CA ASP A 1007 -6.78 12.99 9.28
C ASP A 1007 -8.18 12.51 8.91
N ARG A 1008 -8.35 11.21 8.65
CA ARG A 1008 -9.61 10.63 8.18
C ARG A 1008 -10.02 9.40 8.98
N LEU A 1009 -11.29 9.35 9.33
CA LEU A 1009 -11.89 8.24 10.06
C LEU A 1009 -13.17 7.80 9.35
N TYR A 1010 -13.26 6.50 9.06
CA TYR A 1010 -14.45 5.87 8.52
C TYR A 1010 -14.99 4.84 9.51
N VAL A 1011 -16.28 4.87 9.81
CA VAL A 1011 -16.98 3.88 10.63
C VAL A 1011 -18.02 3.16 9.79
N SER A 1012 -18.01 1.83 9.82
CA SER A 1012 -18.96 1.02 9.06
C SER A 1012 -19.61 -0.06 9.92
N HIS A 1013 -20.80 -0.48 9.51
CA HIS A 1013 -21.48 -1.65 10.06
C HIS A 1013 -22.15 -2.41 8.92
N ALA A 1014 -22.29 -3.73 9.06
CA ALA A 1014 -23.07 -4.56 8.17
C ALA A 1014 -24.44 -4.87 8.80
N ALA A 1015 -25.52 -4.68 8.05
CA ALA A 1015 -26.87 -5.00 8.49
C ALA A 1015 -27.09 -6.51 8.70
N ARG A 1016 -26.28 -7.35 8.05
CA ARG A 1016 -26.28 -8.82 8.20
C ARG A 1016 -24.87 -9.36 8.31
N ARG A 1017 -24.65 -10.22 9.31
CA ARG A 1017 -23.36 -10.89 9.57
C ARG A 1017 -23.55 -12.35 9.99
N THR A 1018 -22.73 -13.24 9.47
CA THR A 1018 -22.63 -14.62 9.96
C THR A 1018 -21.68 -14.68 11.14
N ARG A 1019 -22.16 -15.11 12.32
CA ARG A 1019 -21.33 -15.43 13.49
C ARG A 1019 -21.67 -16.84 13.97
N HIS A 1020 -20.65 -17.65 14.27
CA HIS A 1020 -20.81 -19.05 14.69
C HIS A 1020 -21.73 -19.86 13.76
N ALA A 1021 -21.48 -19.75 12.45
CA ALA A 1021 -22.25 -20.41 11.38
C ALA A 1021 -23.76 -20.03 11.31
N THR A 1022 -24.19 -18.99 12.01
CA THR A 1022 -25.57 -18.48 11.96
C THR A 1022 -25.57 -17.04 11.43
N GLU A 1023 -26.36 -16.75 10.40
CA GLU A 1023 -26.59 -15.38 9.92
C GLU A 1023 -27.56 -14.65 10.86
N ARG A 1024 -27.25 -13.39 11.19
CA ARG A 1024 -28.07 -12.55 12.05
C ARG A 1024 -28.17 -11.14 11.47
N ASP A 1025 -29.32 -10.52 11.68
CA ASP A 1025 -29.47 -9.08 11.51
C ASP A 1025 -28.69 -8.37 12.62
N CYS A 1026 -28.03 -7.27 12.27
CA CYS A 1026 -27.14 -6.52 13.16
C CYS A 1026 -27.53 -5.05 13.13
N ASP A 1027 -27.86 -4.51 14.30
CA ASP A 1027 -28.09 -3.08 14.47
C ASP A 1027 -26.76 -2.32 14.59
N PRO A 1028 -26.71 -1.03 14.22
CA PRO A 1028 -25.54 -0.19 14.48
C PRO A 1028 -25.20 -0.15 15.97
N SER A 1029 -23.91 -0.02 16.31
CA SER A 1029 -23.48 0.10 17.69
C SER A 1029 -24.22 1.23 18.43
N PRO A 1030 -24.68 1.00 19.68
CA PRO A 1030 -25.28 2.05 20.50
C PRO A 1030 -24.30 3.20 20.79
N PHE A 1031 -22.98 2.97 20.67
CA PHE A 1031 -21.98 4.01 20.87
C PHE A 1031 -22.08 5.13 19.81
N LEU A 1032 -22.50 4.80 18.59
CA LEU A 1032 -22.72 5.80 17.54
C LEU A 1032 -23.86 6.78 17.88
N GLY A 1033 -24.85 6.36 18.68
CA GLY A 1033 -25.98 7.20 19.07
C GLY A 1033 -25.62 8.32 20.05
N THR A 1034 -24.42 8.27 20.65
CA THR A 1034 -23.92 9.31 21.56
C THR A 1034 -23.18 10.45 20.84
N ILE A 1035 -22.89 10.26 19.55
CA ILE A 1035 -22.16 11.22 18.73
C ILE A 1035 -23.15 12.07 17.94
N ASP A 1036 -22.92 13.38 17.89
CA ASP A 1036 -23.71 14.34 17.13
C ASP A 1036 -23.78 13.91 15.65
N PRO A 1037 -24.98 13.73 15.08
CA PRO A 1037 -25.16 13.44 13.65
C PRO A 1037 -24.46 14.43 12.71
N GLY A 1038 -24.25 15.68 13.13
CA GLY A 1038 -23.54 16.70 12.36
C GLY A 1038 -22.02 16.46 12.23
N LEU A 1039 -21.45 15.52 12.98
CA LEU A 1039 -20.05 15.10 12.85
C LEU A 1039 -19.84 13.98 11.83
N PHE A 1040 -20.92 13.46 11.23
CA PHE A 1040 -20.85 12.39 10.24
C PHE A 1040 -21.11 12.89 8.81
N GLU A 1041 -20.26 12.46 7.88
CA GLU A 1041 -20.56 12.45 6.45
C GLU A 1041 -21.22 11.11 6.09
N ARG A 1042 -22.41 11.15 5.48
CA ARG A 1042 -23.15 9.92 5.12
C ARG A 1042 -22.76 9.47 3.72
N PHE A 1043 -22.16 8.29 3.63
CA PHE A 1043 -21.83 7.64 2.37
C PHE A 1043 -22.92 6.61 2.02
N GLY A 1044 -23.40 6.61 0.77
CA GLY A 1044 -24.29 5.55 0.25
C GLY A 1044 -25.80 5.74 0.45
N GLU A 1045 -26.26 6.77 1.15
CA GLU A 1045 -27.69 7.12 1.19
C GLU A 1045 -28.03 8.05 0.03
N ALA A 1046 -28.97 7.66 -0.84
CA ALA A 1046 -29.52 8.56 -1.85
C ALA A 1046 -30.13 9.79 -1.15
N GLU A 1047 -29.76 11.00 -1.59
CA GLU A 1047 -30.38 12.23 -1.07
C GLU A 1047 -31.91 12.06 -1.03
N PRO A 1048 -32.59 12.38 0.08
CA PRO A 1048 -34.03 12.36 0.11
C PRO A 1048 -34.53 13.34 -0.94
N ARG A 1049 -35.13 12.82 -2.02
CA ARG A 1049 -35.77 13.63 -3.06
C ARG A 1049 -36.67 14.64 -2.37
N ARG A 1050 -36.34 15.93 -2.49
CA ARG A 1050 -37.23 17.02 -2.05
C ARG A 1050 -38.64 16.72 -2.59
N PRO A 1051 -39.68 16.77 -1.74
CA PRO A 1051 -41.04 16.57 -2.20
C PRO A 1051 -41.28 17.56 -3.34
N LYS A 1052 -41.70 17.06 -4.52
CA LYS A 1052 -42.11 17.95 -5.61
C LYS A 1052 -43.19 18.87 -5.07
N ASP A 1053 -42.92 20.16 -5.04
CA ASP A 1053 -43.92 21.17 -4.71
C ASP A 1053 -45.16 20.92 -5.57
N ARG A 1054 -46.24 20.59 -4.86
CA ARG A 1054 -47.54 20.31 -5.47
C ARG A 1054 -48.06 21.67 -5.94
N GLN A 1055 -47.79 21.98 -7.19
CA GLN A 1055 -48.28 23.19 -7.84
C GLN A 1055 -49.81 23.21 -7.76
N LEU A 1056 -50.33 24.04 -6.86
CA LEU A 1056 -51.75 24.35 -6.75
C LEU A 1056 -52.16 25.03 -8.06
N ARG A 1057 -53.01 24.35 -8.83
CA ARG A 1057 -53.72 24.96 -9.96
C ARG A 1057 -54.74 25.95 -9.39
N LEU A 1058 -54.55 27.24 -9.69
CA LEU A 1058 -55.61 28.23 -9.65
C LEU A 1058 -55.96 28.60 -11.08
N ILE A 1059 -57.13 28.12 -11.48
CA ILE A 1059 -58.04 28.54 -12.58
C ILE A 1059 -57.44 28.58 -13.99
#